data_AF-A0A4R6BY01-F1
#
_entry.id   AF-A0A4R6BY01-F1
#
_cell.length_a   1.000
_cell.length_b   1.000
_cell.length_c   1.000
_cell.angle_alpha   90.00
_cell.angle_beta   90.00
_cell.angle_gamma   90.00
#
_symmetry.space_group_name_H-M   'P 1'
#
loop_
_entity.id
_entity.type
_entity.pdbx_description
1 polymer ?
#
loop_
_entity_poly.entity_id
_entity_poly.type
_entity_poly.pdbx_seq_one_letter_code
_entity_poly.pdbx_strand_id
1 'polypeptide(L)'
;MAIQWLVEQGYEVIACCLNVGENKDLTLIKEKALKVGASESIMLDKVDTFADEYLSYAIKGNSLYEQTYPLVSALSRPLIAKELVKMAQEKGAEYIAHGCTGKGNDQVRFEVAIHSIDPSLKTLAPVRDWGFSREAEIDYALKHDIPIPIDLDSPYSIDQNLWGRSNECGILEDPYAEPPEDAYELTQSIADSPDEPSVIELTFTAGVPTAINGEQMALHELIASLNSLGGIHGVGRITHVEMLAQCGILTHSEKDLIHQGLRSIEADYENGDVVFTAAAEDIHLNIEKLLIEKIGPTGGKMHTGRSRNDQVATDMHLYMVKEVNAIVHLIEQLQTTIAERAEENIDVIMPGYTHLQRAQPILFAHHIMSYFWMLQRDKERLTDSLKRISLSPLGAGALAGTTYPIDQPMTRTLLGFSGLYMNSMDAVSDRDYLLETMNNLNLIMMHLSRFSEEIILWCTHEFNFIALSDAFSTGSSIMPQKKNPDMAELIRGKAGTVAGRYMGLLMTMKGLPLAYNKDMQEDKKPSFEAVADTKKSLNIFNGMIRTMTLNKEEMALNDFSNATEFADYLVTLGVPFREAHALTGQLVYSCIQKNQLLMDVPLETYRSIHPSITEEVYTSLTPAAAVNRRQNLNGTGTDAVLQQIKEGKTLISR
;
A
#
# COMPACT_ATOMS: atom_id res chain seq x y z
N MET A 1 3.97 26.22 -25.56
CA MET A 1 4.40 25.05 -26.34
C MET A 1 3.23 24.36 -27.02
N ALA A 2 2.23 23.85 -26.28
CA ALA A 2 1.06 23.15 -26.86
C ALA A 2 0.33 23.93 -27.97
N ILE A 3 0.10 25.23 -27.79
CA ILE A 3 -0.53 26.10 -28.80
C ILE A 3 0.27 26.09 -30.10
N GLN A 4 1.56 26.45 -30.04
CA GLN A 4 2.45 26.47 -31.20
C GLN A 4 2.52 25.12 -31.92
N TRP A 5 2.58 24.01 -31.17
CA TRP A 5 2.62 22.67 -31.73
C TRP A 5 1.33 22.33 -32.50
N LEU A 6 0.16 22.66 -31.94
CA LEU A 6 -1.13 22.47 -32.62
C LEU A 6 -1.22 23.30 -33.91
N VAL A 7 -0.73 24.54 -33.89
CA VAL A 7 -0.65 25.39 -35.09
C VAL A 7 0.22 24.74 -36.17
N GLU A 8 1.34 24.13 -35.81
CA GLU A 8 2.21 23.40 -36.75
C GLU A 8 1.59 22.12 -37.30
N GLN A 9 0.68 21.48 -36.55
CA GLN A 9 -0.14 20.37 -37.05
C GLN A 9 -1.29 20.84 -37.97
N GLY A 10 -1.43 22.16 -38.19
CA GLY A 10 -2.43 22.74 -39.08
C GLY A 10 -3.75 23.11 -38.40
N TYR A 11 -3.82 23.10 -37.07
CA TYR A 11 -5.01 23.55 -36.34
C TYR A 11 -5.05 25.07 -36.19
N GLU A 12 -6.23 25.66 -36.33
CA GLU A 12 -6.51 26.98 -35.77
C GLU A 12 -6.78 26.84 -34.27
N VAL A 13 -6.06 27.59 -33.42
CA VAL A 13 -6.10 27.40 -31.96
C VAL A 13 -6.75 28.60 -31.28
N ILE A 14 -7.85 28.36 -30.57
CA ILE A 14 -8.49 29.31 -29.66
C ILE A 14 -8.06 28.94 -28.24
N ALA A 15 -7.29 29.81 -27.59
CA ALA A 15 -6.82 29.59 -26.22
C ALA A 15 -7.88 30.05 -25.21
N CYS A 16 -8.49 29.12 -24.48
CA CYS A 16 -9.43 29.42 -23.41
C CYS A 16 -8.79 29.14 -22.04
N CYS A 17 -8.74 30.14 -21.17
CA CYS A 17 -8.31 29.98 -19.78
C CYS A 17 -9.47 30.33 -18.86
N LEU A 18 -9.71 29.49 -17.86
CA LEU A 18 -10.67 29.76 -16.81
C LEU A 18 -9.93 30.16 -15.55
N ASN A 19 -10.41 31.19 -14.86
CA ASN A 19 -9.99 31.52 -13.50
C ASN A 19 -10.93 30.84 -12.51
N VAL A 20 -10.39 29.95 -11.68
CA VAL A 20 -11.12 29.29 -10.58
C VAL A 20 -10.48 29.59 -9.22
N GLY A 21 -9.67 30.64 -9.14
CA GLY A 21 -9.06 31.15 -7.91
C GLY A 21 -7.57 30.87 -7.81
N GLU A 22 -6.87 30.72 -8.94
CA GLU A 22 -5.42 30.47 -8.95
C GLU A 22 -4.57 31.72 -8.72
N ASN A 23 -5.18 32.91 -8.58
CA ASN A 23 -4.50 34.21 -8.40
C ASN A 23 -3.44 34.53 -9.46
N LYS A 24 -3.65 34.10 -10.71
CA LYS A 24 -2.73 34.37 -11.84
C LYS A 24 -3.11 35.63 -12.60
N ASP A 25 -2.12 36.29 -13.20
CA ASP A 25 -2.34 37.42 -14.12
C ASP A 25 -2.94 36.94 -15.45
N LEU A 26 -4.27 37.06 -15.56
CA LEU A 26 -5.02 36.67 -16.76
C LEU A 26 -4.65 37.50 -17.99
N THR A 27 -4.19 38.74 -17.82
CA THR A 27 -3.77 39.59 -18.94
C THR A 27 -2.48 39.04 -19.55
N LEU A 28 -1.51 38.70 -18.70
CA LEU A 28 -0.27 38.08 -19.13
C LEU A 28 -0.51 36.73 -19.81
N ILE A 29 -1.40 35.90 -19.27
CA ILE A 29 -1.76 34.60 -19.87
C ILE A 29 -2.37 34.81 -21.26
N LYS A 30 -3.29 35.77 -21.41
CA LYS A 30 -3.94 36.10 -22.67
C LYS A 30 -2.92 36.56 -23.72
N GLU A 31 -2.04 37.48 -23.37
CA GLU A 31 -0.99 37.98 -24.26
C GLU A 31 0.00 36.89 -24.65
N LYS A 32 0.40 36.04 -23.68
CA LYS A 32 1.29 34.90 -23.92
C LYS A 32 0.68 33.94 -24.92
N ALA A 33 -0.61 33.61 -24.81
CA ALA A 33 -1.30 32.70 -25.73
C ALA A 33 -1.33 33.24 -27.18
N LEU A 34 -1.63 34.53 -27.36
CA LEU A 34 -1.62 35.17 -28.68
C LEU A 34 -0.20 35.21 -29.28
N LYS A 35 0.81 35.52 -28.45
CA LYS A 35 2.21 35.55 -28.89
C LYS A 35 2.70 34.20 -29.41
N VAL A 36 2.22 33.09 -28.84
CA VAL A 36 2.62 31.72 -29.24
C VAL A 36 1.74 31.12 -30.34
N GLY A 37 0.89 31.92 -30.99
CA GLY A 37 0.18 31.52 -32.21
C GLY A 37 -1.32 31.24 -32.09
N ALA A 38 -1.95 31.48 -30.93
CA ALA A 38 -3.41 31.36 -30.84
C ALA A 38 -4.10 32.43 -31.72
N SER A 39 -5.15 32.05 -32.47
CA SER A 39 -5.93 32.99 -33.29
C SER A 39 -6.82 33.90 -32.41
N GLU A 40 -7.22 33.38 -31.25
CA GLU A 40 -7.98 34.10 -30.24
C GLU A 40 -7.56 33.62 -28.84
N SER A 41 -7.63 34.50 -27.84
CA SER A 41 -7.40 34.14 -26.44
C SER A 41 -8.50 34.71 -25.54
N ILE A 42 -9.23 33.82 -24.87
CA ILE A 42 -10.45 34.09 -24.10
C ILE A 42 -10.18 33.74 -22.64
N MET A 43 -10.32 34.72 -21.76
CA MET A 43 -10.25 34.54 -20.31
C MET A 43 -11.66 34.53 -19.75
N LEU A 44 -12.02 33.48 -19.02
CA LEU A 44 -13.32 33.33 -18.36
C LEU A 44 -13.11 33.40 -16.85
N ASP A 45 -13.58 34.47 -16.22
CA ASP A 45 -13.59 34.56 -14.76
C ASP A 45 -14.79 33.78 -14.21
N LYS A 46 -14.51 32.73 -13.43
CA LYS A 46 -15.51 31.76 -12.94
C LYS A 46 -15.34 31.46 -11.46
N VAL A 47 -14.64 32.31 -10.73
CA VAL A 47 -14.40 32.15 -9.30
C VAL A 47 -15.71 32.09 -8.51
N ASP A 48 -16.67 32.95 -8.84
CA ASP A 48 -18.01 33.00 -8.26
C ASP A 48 -18.79 31.71 -8.56
N THR A 49 -18.80 31.28 -9.82
CA THR A 49 -19.47 30.08 -10.30
C THR A 49 -18.88 28.84 -9.64
N PHE A 50 -17.55 28.78 -9.52
CA PHE A 50 -16.86 27.68 -8.85
C PHE A 50 -17.23 27.61 -7.37
N ALA A 51 -17.27 28.75 -6.69
CA ALA A 51 -17.69 28.80 -5.30
C ALA A 51 -19.15 28.36 -5.12
N ASP A 52 -20.07 28.96 -5.88
CA ASP A 52 -21.50 28.79 -5.64
C ASP A 52 -22.04 27.46 -6.17
N GLU A 53 -21.58 27.00 -7.35
CA GLU A 53 -22.10 25.77 -7.99
C GLU A 53 -21.31 24.51 -7.64
N TYR A 54 -20.09 24.62 -7.08
CA TYR A 54 -19.26 23.45 -6.80
C TYR A 54 -18.82 23.40 -5.33
N LEU A 55 -18.12 24.44 -4.84
CA LEU A 55 -17.63 24.46 -3.47
C LEU A 55 -18.76 24.46 -2.45
N SER A 56 -19.87 25.15 -2.72
CA SER A 56 -21.02 25.15 -1.81
C SER A 56 -21.59 23.75 -1.56
N TYR A 57 -21.58 22.86 -2.57
CA TYR A 57 -22.00 21.48 -2.42
C TYR A 57 -20.96 20.64 -1.69
N ALA A 58 -19.67 20.83 -1.99
CA ALA A 58 -18.59 20.17 -1.28
C ALA A 58 -18.60 20.53 0.22
N ILE A 59 -18.85 21.80 0.56
CA ILE A 59 -19.01 22.30 1.93
C ILE A 59 -20.22 21.65 2.60
N LYS A 60 -21.41 21.73 1.98
CA LYS A 60 -22.63 21.12 2.54
C LYS A 60 -22.49 19.62 2.79
N GLY A 61 -21.80 18.93 1.88
CA GLY A 61 -21.56 17.50 1.97
C GLY A 61 -20.34 17.10 2.80
N ASN A 62 -19.56 18.07 3.32
CA ASN A 62 -18.25 17.84 3.92
C ASN A 62 -17.38 16.87 3.09
N SER A 63 -17.33 17.10 1.77
CA SER A 63 -16.82 16.13 0.81
C SER A 63 -15.29 16.11 0.77
N LEU A 64 -14.72 14.92 0.93
CA LEU A 64 -13.27 14.65 0.88
C LEU A 64 -12.94 13.66 -0.23
N TYR A 65 -11.80 13.85 -0.88
CA TYR A 65 -11.22 12.87 -1.80
C TYR A 65 -10.77 11.64 -0.99
N GLU A 66 -11.31 10.47 -1.32
CA GLU A 66 -11.03 9.20 -0.64
C GLU A 66 -11.12 9.29 0.90
N GLN A 67 -12.03 10.13 1.42
CA GLN A 67 -12.16 10.40 2.86
C GLN A 67 -10.89 10.92 3.55
N THR A 68 -9.91 11.37 2.78
CA THR A 68 -8.55 11.66 3.27
C THR A 68 -8.24 13.16 3.24
N TYR A 69 -8.51 13.86 2.14
CA TYR A 69 -8.18 15.29 2.01
C TYR A 69 -9.23 16.05 1.18
N PRO A 70 -9.30 17.40 1.27
CA PRO A 70 -10.29 18.17 0.53
C PRO A 70 -10.21 17.97 -1.00
N LEU A 71 -11.35 18.03 -1.69
CA LEU A 71 -11.43 17.91 -3.15
C LEU A 71 -10.87 19.17 -3.85
N VAL A 72 -9.55 19.36 -3.84
CA VAL A 72 -8.89 20.53 -4.45
C VAL A 72 -8.88 20.40 -5.98
N SER A 73 -7.96 19.63 -6.57
CA SER A 73 -7.85 19.55 -8.04
C SER A 73 -9.12 18.99 -8.68
N ALA A 74 -9.68 17.93 -8.10
CA ALA A 74 -10.78 17.16 -8.68
C ALA A 74 -12.07 17.97 -8.91
N LEU A 75 -12.36 18.97 -8.07
CA LEU A 75 -13.63 19.69 -8.11
C LEU A 75 -13.68 20.78 -9.19
N SER A 76 -12.52 21.33 -9.56
CA SER A 76 -12.43 22.36 -10.61
C SER A 76 -12.58 21.79 -12.03
N ARG A 77 -12.17 20.52 -12.26
CA ARG A 77 -12.11 19.92 -13.60
C ARG A 77 -13.48 19.84 -14.30
N PRO A 78 -14.59 19.47 -13.64
CA PRO A 78 -15.91 19.46 -14.27
C PRO A 78 -16.39 20.84 -14.74
N LEU A 79 -16.13 21.92 -13.97
CA LEU A 79 -16.45 23.29 -14.38
C LEU A 79 -15.64 23.70 -15.61
N ILE A 80 -14.34 23.41 -15.59
CA ILE A 80 -13.46 23.70 -16.72
C ILE A 80 -13.93 22.97 -17.97
N ALA A 81 -14.23 21.68 -17.88
CA ALA A 81 -14.77 20.90 -18.99
C ALA A 81 -16.09 21.49 -19.54
N LYS A 82 -17.02 21.89 -18.65
CA LYS A 82 -18.31 22.48 -19.03
C LYS A 82 -18.16 23.77 -19.84
N GLU A 83 -17.31 24.69 -19.42
CA GLU A 83 -17.10 25.94 -20.16
C GLU A 83 -16.29 25.74 -21.44
N LEU A 84 -15.33 24.79 -21.46
CA LEU A 84 -14.61 24.44 -22.69
C LEU A 84 -15.54 23.86 -23.76
N VAL A 85 -16.47 22.98 -23.38
CA VAL A 85 -17.50 22.44 -24.30
C VAL A 85 -18.40 23.56 -24.84
N LYS A 86 -18.84 24.46 -23.95
CA LYS A 86 -19.62 25.64 -24.35
C LYS A 86 -18.86 26.52 -25.36
N MET A 87 -17.59 26.81 -25.11
CA MET A 87 -16.76 27.58 -26.04
C MET A 87 -16.53 26.87 -27.36
N ALA A 88 -16.31 25.55 -27.33
CA ALA A 88 -16.15 24.78 -28.55
C ALA A 88 -17.40 24.88 -29.43
N GLN A 89 -18.59 24.79 -28.83
CA GLN A 89 -19.86 24.94 -29.56
C GLN A 89 -20.08 26.36 -30.10
N GLU A 90 -19.81 27.40 -29.30
CA GLU A 90 -19.96 28.80 -29.73
C GLU A 90 -19.00 29.19 -30.86
N LYS A 91 -17.80 28.61 -30.87
CA LYS A 91 -16.76 28.90 -31.86
C LYS A 91 -16.73 27.90 -33.02
N GLY A 92 -17.54 26.84 -32.98
CA GLY A 92 -17.57 25.79 -33.99
C GLY A 92 -16.30 24.94 -34.02
N ALA A 93 -15.63 24.74 -32.87
CA ALA A 93 -14.44 23.89 -32.77
C ALA A 93 -14.82 22.40 -32.71
N GLU A 94 -14.09 21.58 -33.46
CA GLU A 94 -14.26 20.11 -33.46
C GLU A 94 -13.44 19.40 -32.37
N TYR A 95 -12.42 20.07 -31.82
CA TYR A 95 -11.47 19.49 -30.87
C TYR A 95 -11.33 20.36 -29.61
N ILE A 96 -11.17 19.73 -28.45
CA ILE A 96 -10.72 20.37 -27.20
C ILE A 96 -9.37 19.78 -26.81
N ALA A 97 -8.36 20.64 -26.71
CA ALA A 97 -7.02 20.25 -26.27
C ALA A 97 -6.81 20.53 -24.77
N HIS A 98 -6.13 19.63 -24.05
CA HIS A 98 -5.75 19.81 -22.64
C HIS A 98 -4.29 19.42 -22.38
N GLY A 99 -3.72 19.91 -21.28
CA GLY A 99 -2.28 19.81 -20.98
C GLY A 99 -1.83 18.55 -20.22
N CYS A 100 -2.64 17.50 -20.13
CA CYS A 100 -2.29 16.33 -19.31
C CYS A 100 -1.10 15.56 -19.90
N THR A 101 -0.18 15.15 -19.02
CA THR A 101 1.09 14.45 -19.36
C THR A 101 0.93 12.93 -19.51
N GLY A 102 -0.24 12.38 -19.17
CA GLY A 102 -0.50 10.93 -19.17
C GLY A 102 -0.15 10.22 -17.85
N LYS A 103 0.38 10.93 -16.86
CA LYS A 103 0.50 10.48 -15.46
C LYS A 103 -0.58 11.19 -14.63
N GLY A 104 -1.43 10.45 -13.93
CA GLY A 104 -2.47 10.99 -13.05
C GLY A 104 -3.91 10.90 -13.60
N ASN A 105 -4.87 11.13 -12.70
CA ASN A 105 -6.32 10.95 -12.96
C ASN A 105 -6.94 12.07 -13.81
N ASP A 106 -6.21 13.15 -14.10
CA ASP A 106 -6.72 14.32 -14.80
C ASP A 106 -7.07 14.05 -16.26
N GLN A 107 -6.43 13.06 -16.89
CA GLN A 107 -6.86 12.56 -18.20
C GLN A 107 -8.31 12.09 -18.16
N VAL A 108 -8.62 11.19 -17.21
CA VAL A 108 -9.97 10.64 -17.05
C VAL A 108 -10.93 11.78 -16.71
N ARG A 109 -10.54 12.70 -15.82
CA ARG A 109 -11.42 13.79 -15.38
C ARG A 109 -11.81 14.74 -16.52
N PHE A 110 -10.89 15.11 -17.42
CA PHE A 110 -11.22 15.98 -18.56
C PHE A 110 -11.90 15.23 -19.70
N GLU A 111 -11.32 14.12 -20.18
CA GLU A 111 -11.85 13.40 -21.34
C GLU A 111 -13.24 12.83 -21.04
N VAL A 112 -13.47 12.27 -19.84
CA VAL A 112 -14.80 11.76 -19.45
C VAL A 112 -15.79 12.90 -19.26
N ALA A 113 -15.41 14.01 -18.61
CA ALA A 113 -16.33 15.12 -18.41
C ALA A 113 -16.74 15.78 -19.74
N ILE A 114 -15.79 16.00 -20.65
CA ILE A 114 -16.06 16.57 -21.98
C ILE A 114 -17.01 15.64 -22.76
N HIS A 115 -16.67 14.36 -22.90
CA HIS A 115 -17.51 13.43 -23.66
C HIS A 115 -18.86 13.13 -22.99
N SER A 116 -18.99 13.31 -21.67
CA SER A 116 -20.27 13.20 -20.97
C SER A 116 -21.21 14.37 -21.27
N ILE A 117 -20.66 15.54 -21.61
CA ILE A 117 -21.43 16.74 -21.96
C ILE A 117 -21.70 16.76 -23.47
N ASP A 118 -20.69 16.50 -24.29
CA ASP A 118 -20.81 16.42 -25.74
C ASP A 118 -19.92 15.30 -26.31
N PRO A 119 -20.49 14.10 -26.58
CA PRO A 119 -19.74 12.98 -27.13
C PRO A 119 -19.22 13.19 -28.56
N SER A 120 -19.64 14.25 -29.26
CA SER A 120 -19.23 14.51 -30.64
C SER A 120 -17.90 15.26 -30.74
N LEU A 121 -17.52 15.97 -29.67
CA LEU A 121 -16.25 16.68 -29.58
C LEU A 121 -15.10 15.68 -29.39
N LYS A 122 -13.98 15.93 -30.06
CA LYS A 122 -12.77 15.11 -29.93
C LYS A 122 -11.82 15.76 -28.93
N THR A 123 -11.10 14.97 -28.15
CA THR A 123 -10.07 15.48 -27.23
C THR A 123 -8.65 15.26 -27.77
N LEU A 124 -7.76 16.22 -27.52
CA LEU A 124 -6.33 16.14 -27.84
C LEU A 124 -5.50 16.40 -26.57
N ALA A 125 -4.37 15.71 -26.42
CA ALA A 125 -3.45 15.93 -25.30
C ALA A 125 -2.03 16.14 -25.84
N PRO A 126 -1.70 17.35 -26.34
CA PRO A 126 -0.43 17.63 -27.01
C PRO A 126 0.80 17.16 -26.24
N VAL A 127 0.80 17.32 -24.91
CA VAL A 127 1.94 16.94 -24.05
C VAL A 127 2.20 15.44 -24.04
N ARG A 128 1.13 14.63 -24.11
CA ARG A 128 1.20 13.18 -24.25
C ARG A 128 1.56 12.78 -25.68
N ASP A 129 0.97 13.46 -26.65
CA ASP A 129 1.02 13.06 -28.05
C ASP A 129 2.37 13.39 -28.73
N TRP A 130 3.10 14.43 -28.28
CA TRP A 130 4.38 14.81 -28.87
C TRP A 130 5.61 14.03 -28.37
N GLY A 131 5.52 13.36 -27.21
CA GLY A 131 6.61 12.60 -26.59
C GLY A 131 7.93 13.34 -26.32
N PHE A 132 7.97 14.68 -26.27
CA PHE A 132 9.21 15.43 -26.07
C PHE A 132 9.89 15.11 -24.72
N SER A 133 11.22 14.96 -24.73
CA SER A 133 12.02 14.99 -23.50
C SER A 133 12.09 16.43 -22.96
N ARG A 134 12.47 16.61 -21.69
CA ARG A 134 12.62 17.95 -21.10
C ARG A 134 13.59 18.83 -21.88
N GLU A 135 14.68 18.25 -22.37
CA GLU A 135 15.67 18.92 -23.22
C GLU A 135 15.05 19.34 -24.57
N ALA A 136 14.29 18.45 -25.19
CA ALA A 136 13.59 18.73 -26.43
C ALA A 136 12.49 19.81 -26.26
N GLU A 137 11.81 19.86 -25.11
CA GLU A 137 10.87 20.95 -24.78
C GLU A 137 11.58 22.31 -24.70
N ILE A 138 12.76 22.35 -24.07
CA ILE A 138 13.55 23.58 -23.94
C ILE A 138 14.03 24.06 -25.32
N ASP A 139 14.61 23.16 -26.12
CA ASP A 139 15.06 23.48 -27.48
C ASP A 139 13.91 23.95 -28.36
N TYR A 140 12.75 23.28 -28.26
CA TYR A 140 11.54 23.66 -28.97
C TYR A 140 11.06 25.06 -28.55
N ALA A 141 11.04 25.35 -27.26
CA ALA A 141 10.62 26.66 -26.78
C ALA A 141 11.57 27.78 -27.22
N LEU A 142 12.89 27.54 -27.20
CA LEU A 142 13.90 28.48 -27.70
C LEU A 142 13.76 28.75 -29.19
N LYS A 143 13.56 27.69 -30.00
CA LYS A 143 13.42 27.79 -31.46
C LYS A 143 12.21 28.63 -31.88
N HIS A 144 11.15 28.64 -31.06
CA HIS A 144 9.88 29.29 -31.37
C HIS A 144 9.62 30.57 -30.55
N ASP A 145 10.66 31.15 -29.94
CA ASP A 145 10.56 32.36 -29.09
C ASP A 145 9.48 32.27 -28.00
N ILE A 146 9.21 31.04 -27.53
CA ILE A 146 8.23 30.78 -26.48
C ILE A 146 8.88 31.15 -25.15
N PRO A 147 8.29 32.06 -24.36
CA PRO A 147 8.87 32.43 -23.07
C PRO A 147 8.96 31.22 -22.13
N ILE A 148 10.18 30.74 -21.91
CA ILE A 148 10.55 29.79 -20.87
C ILE A 148 10.72 30.61 -19.58
N PRO A 149 10.16 30.19 -18.44
CA PRO A 149 10.50 30.83 -17.17
C PRO A 149 12.03 30.78 -17.00
N ILE A 150 12.66 31.94 -16.83
CA ILE A 150 14.14 32.07 -16.81
C ILE A 150 14.72 31.61 -15.46
N ASP A 151 13.87 31.39 -14.45
CA ASP A 151 14.27 30.84 -13.18
C ASP A 151 13.71 29.41 -13.09
N LEU A 152 14.59 28.41 -13.09
CA LEU A 152 14.31 27.13 -12.41
C LEU A 152 13.87 27.47 -10.98
N ASP A 153 12.88 26.79 -10.38
CA ASP A 153 12.93 26.45 -8.93
C ASP A 153 11.71 25.73 -8.31
N SER A 154 10.65 25.36 -9.03
CA SER A 154 9.70 24.35 -8.48
C SER A 154 9.96 22.99 -9.14
N PRO A 155 10.70 22.07 -8.51
CA PRO A 155 10.96 20.73 -9.06
C PRO A 155 9.72 19.82 -9.13
N TYR A 156 8.52 20.35 -8.89
CA TYR A 156 7.27 19.62 -8.71
C TYR A 156 6.09 20.36 -9.36
N SER A 157 5.01 19.63 -9.63
CA SER A 157 3.78 20.13 -10.24
C SER A 157 2.87 20.76 -9.18
N ILE A 158 2.18 21.84 -9.54
CA ILE A 158 1.30 22.61 -8.66
C ILE A 158 -0.08 22.74 -9.30
N ASP A 159 -1.09 22.21 -8.61
CA ASP A 159 -2.50 22.45 -8.89
C ASP A 159 -3.08 23.35 -7.80
N GLN A 160 -3.59 24.52 -8.17
CA GLN A 160 -4.21 25.46 -7.24
C GLN A 160 -5.59 25.86 -7.75
N ASN A 161 -6.50 26.13 -6.82
CA ASN A 161 -7.75 26.86 -7.06
C ASN A 161 -8.20 27.53 -5.76
N LEU A 162 -9.38 28.16 -5.76
CA LEU A 162 -9.94 28.84 -4.60
C LEU A 162 -10.00 27.97 -3.32
N TRP A 163 -10.16 26.65 -3.46
CA TRP A 163 -10.33 25.72 -2.34
C TRP A 163 -9.02 25.24 -1.71
N GLY A 164 -7.91 25.35 -2.43
CA GLY A 164 -6.61 24.95 -1.91
C GLY A 164 -5.54 24.77 -2.98
N ARG A 165 -4.39 24.24 -2.53
CA ARG A 165 -3.21 23.94 -3.34
C ARG A 165 -2.79 22.49 -3.12
N SER A 166 -2.47 21.79 -4.21
CA SER A 166 -1.93 20.44 -4.24
C SER A 166 -0.60 20.47 -4.98
N ASN A 167 0.42 19.86 -4.39
CA ASN A 167 1.76 19.79 -4.97
C ASN A 167 2.16 18.32 -5.15
N GLU A 168 2.75 17.93 -6.29
CA GLU A 168 3.10 16.53 -6.59
C GLU A 168 4.38 16.39 -7.44
N CYS A 169 5.01 15.21 -7.43
CA CYS A 169 6.22 14.85 -8.18
C CYS A 169 7.54 15.48 -7.65
N GLY A 170 8.66 15.00 -8.19
CA GLY A 170 9.97 15.64 -8.03
C GLY A 170 10.57 15.50 -6.63
N ILE A 171 11.06 16.61 -6.07
CA ILE A 171 11.66 16.61 -4.71
C ILE A 171 10.65 16.17 -3.64
N LEU A 172 9.35 16.33 -3.90
CA LEU A 172 8.28 15.95 -2.96
C LEU A 172 8.03 14.43 -2.91
N GLU A 173 8.58 13.66 -3.85
CA GLU A 173 8.52 12.19 -3.82
C GLU A 173 9.66 11.57 -3.02
N ASP A 174 10.67 12.37 -2.65
CA ASP A 174 11.75 11.94 -1.79
C ASP A 174 11.36 12.17 -0.32
N PRO A 175 11.05 11.12 0.45
CA PRO A 175 10.61 11.27 1.84
C PRO A 175 11.71 11.83 2.76
N TYR A 176 12.94 11.97 2.27
CA TYR A 176 14.09 12.53 2.97
C TYR A 176 14.37 14.00 2.61
N ALA A 177 13.70 14.54 1.59
CA ALA A 177 13.86 15.93 1.18
C ALA A 177 12.74 16.81 1.75
N GLU A 178 13.11 17.90 2.42
CA GLU A 178 12.16 18.91 2.88
C GLU A 178 11.44 19.54 1.66
N PRO A 179 10.09 19.63 1.67
CA PRO A 179 9.38 20.39 0.66
C PRO A 179 9.88 21.85 0.66
N PRO A 180 10.26 22.40 -0.51
CA PRO A 180 10.75 23.77 -0.57
C PRO A 180 9.64 24.77 -0.19
N GLU A 181 10.03 25.95 0.30
CA GLU A 181 9.09 26.89 0.96
C GLU A 181 7.94 27.34 0.04
N ASP A 182 8.17 27.38 -1.28
CA ASP A 182 7.14 27.71 -2.28
C ASP A 182 6.02 26.64 -2.36
N ALA A 183 6.23 25.44 -1.82
CA ALA A 183 5.19 24.41 -1.73
C ALA A 183 4.07 24.86 -0.78
N TYR A 184 4.40 25.75 0.15
CA TYR A 184 3.52 26.22 1.19
C TYR A 184 2.96 27.62 0.93
N GLU A 185 2.95 28.13 -0.32
CA GLU A 185 2.56 29.51 -0.69
C GLU A 185 1.26 30.05 -0.03
N LEU A 186 0.26 29.20 0.23
CA LEU A 186 -1.01 29.60 0.85
C LEU A 186 -0.95 29.74 2.37
N THR A 187 0.14 29.33 3.01
CA THR A 187 0.30 29.35 4.46
C THR A 187 1.64 29.96 4.83
N GLN A 188 1.62 30.78 5.85
CA GLN A 188 2.81 31.40 6.36
C GLN A 188 3.58 30.38 7.18
N SER A 189 4.92 30.40 7.09
CA SER A 189 5.72 29.74 8.12
C SER A 189 5.28 30.33 9.46
N ILE A 190 5.12 29.49 10.47
CA ILE A 190 4.70 29.95 11.79
C ILE A 190 5.68 30.99 12.37
N ALA A 191 6.91 31.06 11.85
CA ALA A 191 7.91 32.06 12.23
C ALA A 191 7.48 33.48 11.88
N ASP A 192 6.68 33.63 10.82
CA ASP A 192 6.20 34.91 10.32
C ASP A 192 4.70 35.13 10.67
N SER A 193 4.06 34.17 11.34
CA SER A 193 2.66 34.23 11.78
C SER A 193 2.47 35.12 13.02
N PRO A 194 1.31 35.79 13.19
CA PRO A 194 0.98 36.56 14.39
C PRO A 194 0.93 35.69 15.64
N ASP A 195 1.35 36.25 16.78
CA ASP A 195 1.38 35.60 18.09
C ASP A 195 0.07 35.76 18.89
N GLU A 196 -0.87 36.55 18.38
CA GLU A 196 -2.21 36.69 18.95
C GLU A 196 -3.26 35.93 18.13
N PRO A 197 -4.13 35.13 18.76
CA PRO A 197 -5.15 34.38 18.05
C PRO A 197 -6.18 35.34 17.43
N SER A 198 -6.47 35.13 16.15
CA SER A 198 -7.61 35.80 15.50
C SER A 198 -8.89 35.02 15.75
N VAL A 199 -9.84 35.62 16.48
CA VAL A 199 -11.17 35.05 16.68
C VAL A 199 -12.08 35.51 15.55
N ILE A 200 -12.71 34.56 14.87
CA ILE A 200 -13.73 34.84 13.86
C ILE A 200 -15.05 34.16 14.20
N GLU A 201 -16.14 34.86 13.93
CA GLU A 201 -17.48 34.33 13.95
C GLU A 201 -17.94 34.06 12.51
N LEU A 202 -18.28 32.81 12.21
CA LEU A 202 -18.84 32.43 10.91
C LEU A 202 -20.35 32.30 10.99
N THR A 203 -21.06 33.05 10.15
CA THR A 203 -22.51 32.85 9.97
C THR A 203 -22.74 31.85 8.85
N PHE A 204 -23.60 30.86 9.08
CA PHE A 204 -24.02 29.90 8.06
C PHE A 204 -25.48 30.08 7.71
N THR A 205 -25.79 30.07 6.41
CA THR A 205 -27.16 30.05 5.89
C THR A 205 -27.32 28.81 5.01
N ALA A 206 -28.26 27.93 5.37
CA ALA A 206 -28.52 26.67 4.66
C ALA A 206 -27.25 25.82 4.40
N GLY A 207 -26.34 25.76 5.38
CA GLY A 207 -25.11 24.95 5.31
C GLY A 207 -23.96 25.59 4.54
N VAL A 208 -24.08 26.85 4.11
CA VAL A 208 -23.01 27.61 3.43
C VAL A 208 -22.61 28.79 4.31
N PRO A 209 -21.32 29.09 4.51
CA PRO A 209 -20.90 30.29 5.22
C PRO A 209 -21.25 31.54 4.40
N THR A 210 -21.83 32.55 5.04
CA THR A 210 -22.27 33.80 4.39
C THR A 210 -21.72 35.06 5.04
N ALA A 211 -21.14 34.98 6.23
CA ALA A 211 -20.48 36.12 6.86
C ALA A 211 -19.29 35.73 7.76
N ILE A 212 -18.34 36.65 7.87
CA ILE A 212 -17.26 36.64 8.87
C ILE A 212 -17.48 37.84 9.79
N ASN A 213 -17.52 37.64 11.11
CA ASN A 213 -17.71 38.69 12.13
C ASN A 213 -18.93 39.60 11.87
N GLY A 214 -20.03 39.00 11.38
CA GLY A 214 -21.26 39.71 11.06
C GLY A 214 -21.26 40.46 9.72
N GLU A 215 -20.13 40.51 9.00
CA GLU A 215 -20.03 41.12 7.67
C GLU A 215 -20.40 40.11 6.58
N GLN A 216 -21.50 40.38 5.86
CA GLN A 216 -21.96 39.53 4.75
C GLN A 216 -21.09 39.73 3.52
N MET A 217 -20.70 38.63 2.89
CA MET A 217 -19.83 38.63 1.70
C MET A 217 -20.15 37.43 0.81
N ALA A 218 -19.75 37.50 -0.46
CA ALA A 218 -19.94 36.39 -1.38
C ALA A 218 -19.08 35.18 -0.96
N LEU A 219 -19.51 33.96 -1.28
CA LEU A 219 -18.83 32.74 -0.81
C LEU A 219 -17.36 32.70 -1.25
N HIS A 220 -17.04 33.15 -2.46
CA HIS A 220 -15.66 33.18 -2.92
C HIS A 220 -14.79 34.18 -2.16
N GLU A 221 -15.33 35.37 -1.84
CA GLU A 221 -14.64 36.37 -1.02
C GLU A 221 -14.44 35.85 0.40
N LEU A 222 -15.43 35.15 0.94
CA LEU A 222 -15.36 34.51 2.25
C LEU A 222 -14.26 33.45 2.30
N ILE A 223 -14.22 32.54 1.33
CA ILE A 223 -13.19 31.49 1.26
C ILE A 223 -11.81 32.11 1.09
N ALA A 224 -11.65 33.10 0.21
CA ALA A 224 -10.37 33.81 0.04
C ALA A 224 -9.94 34.54 1.33
N SER A 225 -10.88 35.15 2.05
CA SER A 225 -10.63 35.80 3.33
C SER A 225 -10.22 34.80 4.40
N LEU A 226 -10.87 33.64 4.46
CA LEU A 226 -10.52 32.55 5.39
C LEU A 226 -9.18 31.92 5.05
N ASN A 227 -8.86 31.71 3.78
CA ASN A 227 -7.54 31.23 3.36
C ASN A 227 -6.45 32.21 3.77
N SER A 228 -6.68 33.52 3.55
CA SER A 228 -5.73 34.56 3.97
C SER A 228 -5.56 34.59 5.48
N LEU A 229 -6.68 34.56 6.23
CA LEU A 229 -6.66 34.56 7.69
C LEU A 229 -5.99 33.30 8.25
N GLY A 230 -6.42 32.11 7.83
CA GLY A 230 -5.86 30.84 8.27
C GLY A 230 -4.40 30.66 7.85
N GLY A 231 -4.04 31.13 6.66
CA GLY A 231 -2.68 31.13 6.15
C GLY A 231 -1.74 31.99 6.98
N ILE A 232 -2.17 33.21 7.36
CA ILE A 232 -1.42 34.08 8.29
C ILE A 232 -1.16 33.36 9.62
N HIS A 233 -2.05 32.47 10.06
CA HIS A 233 -1.91 31.69 11.30
C HIS A 233 -1.25 30.33 11.14
N GLY A 234 -0.63 30.03 9.98
CA GLY A 234 0.14 28.79 9.80
C GLY A 234 -0.68 27.51 9.81
N VAL A 235 -2.01 27.61 9.67
CA VAL A 235 -2.91 26.45 9.65
C VAL A 235 -2.50 25.53 8.49
N GLY A 236 -1.92 24.36 8.81
CA GLY A 236 -1.49 23.36 7.83
C GLY A 236 -0.10 22.69 8.01
N ARG A 237 0.66 22.89 9.11
CA ARG A 237 2.02 22.30 9.29
C ARG A 237 2.26 21.62 10.69
N ILE A 238 2.65 20.32 10.71
CA ILE A 238 3.33 19.45 11.77
C ILE A 238 2.76 19.47 13.23
N THR A 239 3.23 18.59 14.14
CA THR A 239 2.35 17.84 15.07
C THR A 239 2.39 18.10 16.60
N HIS A 240 3.53 17.91 17.29
CA HIS A 240 3.58 18.02 18.77
C HIS A 240 4.07 19.38 19.24
N VAL A 241 5.15 19.88 18.62
CA VAL A 241 5.66 21.24 18.86
C VAL A 241 4.58 22.26 18.45
N GLU A 242 3.84 21.96 17.38
CA GLU A 242 2.64 22.71 16.95
C GLU A 242 1.55 22.73 18.02
N MET A 243 1.21 21.59 18.60
CA MET A 243 0.26 21.53 19.71
C MET A 243 0.76 22.35 20.90
N LEU A 244 2.05 22.28 21.25
CA LEU A 244 2.61 23.09 22.33
C LEU A 244 2.52 24.60 22.05
N ALA A 245 2.73 25.03 20.80
CA ALA A 245 2.53 26.43 20.41
C ALA A 245 1.04 26.82 20.44
N GLN A 246 0.17 25.99 19.88
CA GLN A 246 -1.28 26.23 19.84
C GLN A 246 -1.91 26.29 21.25
N CYS A 247 -1.38 25.52 22.19
CA CYS A 247 -1.77 25.55 23.60
C CYS A 247 -1.09 26.68 24.41
N GLY A 248 -0.30 27.55 23.76
CA GLY A 248 0.40 28.68 24.37
C GLY A 248 1.55 28.27 25.31
N ILE A 249 2.05 27.05 25.20
CA ILE A 249 3.15 26.49 26.02
C ILE A 249 4.53 26.88 25.44
N LEU A 250 4.62 26.95 24.12
CA LEU A 250 5.75 27.54 23.40
C LEU A 250 5.29 28.82 22.71
N THR A 251 6.21 29.78 22.54
CA THR A 251 5.96 30.85 21.55
C THR A 251 6.14 30.28 20.15
N HIS A 252 5.55 30.93 19.15
CA HIS A 252 5.74 30.54 17.74
C HIS A 252 7.23 30.53 17.35
N SER A 253 7.97 31.58 17.68
CA SER A 253 9.43 31.62 17.44
C SER A 253 10.21 30.46 18.08
N GLU A 254 9.84 30.02 19.28
CA GLU A 254 10.47 28.87 19.95
C GLU A 254 10.15 27.57 19.24
N LYS A 255 8.91 27.45 18.76
CA LYS A 255 8.42 26.32 17.99
C LYS A 255 9.18 26.19 16.67
N ASP A 256 9.32 27.28 15.91
CA ASP A 256 10.03 27.24 14.62
C ASP A 256 11.51 26.96 14.77
N LEU A 257 12.12 27.51 15.82
CA LEU A 257 13.50 27.22 16.15
C LEU A 257 13.68 25.71 16.44
N ILE A 258 12.75 25.09 17.17
CA ILE A 258 12.74 23.64 17.39
C ILE A 258 12.56 22.87 16.08
N HIS A 259 11.65 23.29 15.19
CA HIS A 259 11.46 22.64 13.89
C HIS A 259 12.71 22.70 13.02
N GLN A 260 13.32 23.89 12.89
CA GLN A 260 14.54 24.08 12.13
C GLN A 260 15.70 23.26 12.72
N GLY A 261 15.81 23.23 14.05
CA GLY A 261 16.79 22.42 14.74
C GLY A 261 16.63 20.92 14.46
N LEU A 262 15.40 20.40 14.52
CA LEU A 262 15.10 18.99 14.24
C LEU A 262 15.36 18.62 12.76
N ARG A 263 14.93 19.45 11.81
CA ARG A 263 15.20 19.26 10.37
C ARG A 263 16.70 19.27 10.07
N SER A 264 17.45 20.15 10.73
CA SER A 264 18.91 20.16 10.60
C SER A 264 19.56 18.89 11.16
N ILE A 265 19.05 18.32 12.26
CA ILE A 265 19.56 17.04 12.80
C ILE A 265 19.25 15.89 11.86
N GLU A 266 18.07 15.88 11.24
CA GLU A 266 17.68 14.90 10.23
C GLU A 266 18.61 14.94 9.03
N ALA A 267 18.85 16.13 8.46
CA ALA A 267 19.80 16.32 7.36
C ALA A 267 21.23 15.89 7.75
N ASP A 268 21.71 16.24 8.94
CA ASP A 268 23.02 15.79 9.42
C ASP A 268 23.07 14.26 9.55
N TYR A 269 21.97 13.63 9.97
CA TYR A 269 21.91 12.17 10.13
C TYR A 269 21.99 11.45 8.79
N GLU A 270 21.28 11.95 7.78
CA GLU A 270 21.29 11.41 6.42
C GLU A 270 22.64 11.56 5.72
N ASN A 271 23.35 12.67 5.98
CA ASN A 271 24.70 12.90 5.49
C ASN A 271 25.76 12.06 6.23
N GLY A 272 25.38 11.35 7.31
CA GLY A 272 26.29 10.57 8.15
C GLY A 272 27.13 11.41 9.10
N ASP A 273 26.75 12.67 9.32
CA ASP A 273 27.45 13.65 10.17
C ASP A 273 27.03 13.56 11.64
N VAL A 274 25.93 12.87 11.95
CA VAL A 274 25.48 12.65 13.34
C VAL A 274 26.28 11.55 14.02
N VAL A 275 26.93 11.93 15.12
CA VAL A 275 27.61 10.99 16.03
C VAL A 275 26.76 10.74 17.26
N PHE A 276 26.10 9.59 17.32
CA PHE A 276 25.43 9.15 18.53
C PHE A 276 26.42 8.69 19.60
N THR A 277 26.16 9.06 20.84
CA THR A 277 27.03 8.73 21.97
C THR A 277 26.29 7.83 22.96
N ALA A 278 26.95 6.79 23.46
CA ALA A 278 26.41 5.96 24.55
C ALA A 278 26.27 6.74 25.87
N ALA A 279 26.90 7.91 25.99
CA ALA A 279 26.75 8.80 27.14
C ALA A 279 25.36 9.44 27.20
N ALA A 280 24.69 9.60 26.05
CA ALA A 280 23.27 9.93 25.97
C ALA A 280 22.51 8.60 25.86
N GLU A 281 22.16 8.02 27.02
CA GLU A 281 21.63 6.66 27.26
C GLU A 281 20.79 6.02 26.14
N ASP A 282 19.98 6.81 25.42
CA ASP A 282 19.12 6.37 24.33
C ASP A 282 19.09 7.37 23.15
N ILE A 283 18.39 6.99 22.08
CA ILE A 283 18.22 7.84 20.89
C ILE A 283 17.53 9.16 21.23
N HIS A 284 16.60 9.16 22.18
CA HIS A 284 15.83 10.34 22.51
C HIS A 284 16.70 11.41 23.18
N LEU A 285 17.58 11.02 24.11
CA LEU A 285 18.56 11.91 24.72
C LEU A 285 19.62 12.35 23.73
N ASN A 286 19.98 11.51 22.76
CA ASN A 286 20.89 11.94 21.68
C ASN A 286 20.24 13.07 20.86
N ILE A 287 19.01 12.89 20.40
CA ILE A 287 18.30 13.92 19.61
C ILE A 287 18.08 15.18 20.44
N GLU A 288 17.68 15.07 21.70
CA GLU A 288 17.52 16.20 22.61
C GLU A 288 18.83 16.97 22.81
N LYS A 289 19.94 16.26 23.04
CA LYS A 289 21.26 16.86 23.19
C LYS A 289 21.69 17.59 21.92
N LEU A 290 21.57 16.94 20.77
CA LEU A 290 21.89 17.55 19.46
C LEU A 290 21.04 18.79 19.21
N LEU A 291 19.76 18.75 19.60
CA LEU A 291 18.86 19.89 19.46
C LEU A 291 19.29 21.04 20.38
N ILE A 292 19.57 20.77 21.65
CA ILE A 292 20.06 21.80 22.58
C ILE A 292 21.41 22.37 22.13
N GLU A 293 22.30 21.55 21.57
CA GLU A 293 23.58 22.01 21.02
C GLU A 293 23.39 22.95 19.82
N LYS A 294 22.39 22.68 18.97
CA LYS A 294 22.08 23.50 17.79
C LYS A 294 21.33 24.78 18.12
N ILE A 295 20.31 24.72 18.97
CA ILE A 295 19.36 25.82 19.17
C ILE A 295 19.29 26.34 20.60
N GLY A 296 20.19 25.88 21.47
CA GLY A 296 20.27 26.30 22.86
C GLY A 296 19.12 25.78 23.72
N PRO A 297 18.84 26.45 24.86
CA PRO A 297 17.86 25.99 25.86
C PRO A 297 16.45 25.78 25.33
N THR A 298 16.07 26.45 24.23
CA THR A 298 14.77 26.28 23.57
C THR A 298 14.52 24.82 23.16
N GLY A 299 15.56 24.09 22.76
CA GLY A 299 15.44 22.66 22.44
C GLY A 299 14.88 21.83 23.60
N GLY A 300 15.23 22.18 24.85
CA GLY A 300 14.72 21.49 26.04
C GLY A 300 13.22 21.70 26.28
N LYS A 301 12.61 22.74 25.70
CA LYS A 301 11.18 23.04 25.90
C LYS A 301 10.26 22.04 25.18
N MET A 302 10.76 21.28 24.21
CA MET A 302 10.00 20.23 23.50
C MET A 302 9.50 19.09 24.41
N HIS A 303 9.98 19.03 25.64
CA HIS A 303 9.59 18.03 26.64
C HIS A 303 8.38 18.46 27.48
N THR A 304 7.97 19.72 27.38
CA THR A 304 6.89 20.25 28.20
C THR A 304 5.60 19.50 27.89
N GLY A 305 4.93 19.00 28.92
CA GLY A 305 3.70 18.21 28.77
C GLY A 305 3.89 16.77 28.28
N ARG A 306 5.14 16.28 28.16
CA ARG A 306 5.48 14.92 27.71
C ARG A 306 6.37 14.20 28.74
N SER A 307 6.37 12.87 28.72
CA SER A 307 7.34 12.03 29.45
C SER A 307 8.11 11.15 28.48
N ARG A 308 9.17 10.47 28.95
CA ARG A 308 9.76 9.39 28.16
C ARG A 308 8.84 8.20 28.02
N ASN A 309 7.97 7.95 29.00
CA ASN A 309 7.11 6.77 29.00
C ASN A 309 6.10 6.80 27.85
N ASP A 310 5.36 7.90 27.71
CA ASP A 310 4.41 8.07 26.61
C ASP A 310 5.09 8.33 25.27
N GLN A 311 6.24 9.02 25.25
CA GLN A 311 7.01 9.23 24.02
C GLN A 311 7.55 7.91 23.43
N VAL A 312 8.21 7.08 24.24
CA VAL A 312 8.77 5.80 23.77
C VAL A 312 7.65 4.86 23.32
N ALA A 313 6.50 4.87 24.02
CA ALA A 313 5.33 4.15 23.57
C ALA A 313 4.85 4.67 22.20
N THR A 314 4.72 6.00 22.04
CA THR A 314 4.31 6.63 20.76
C THR A 314 5.20 6.19 19.61
N ASP A 315 6.52 6.23 19.79
CA ASP A 315 7.47 5.86 18.74
C ASP A 315 7.35 4.38 18.36
N MET A 316 7.16 3.49 19.33
CA MET A 316 6.97 2.06 19.08
C MET A 316 5.66 1.75 18.35
N HIS A 317 4.57 2.46 18.67
CA HIS A 317 3.31 2.36 17.96
C HIS A 317 3.46 2.81 16.50
N LEU A 318 4.08 3.98 16.26
CA LEU A 318 4.34 4.49 14.91
C LEU A 318 5.23 3.53 14.09
N TYR A 319 6.31 3.05 14.69
CA TYR A 319 7.17 2.03 14.09
C TYR A 319 6.38 0.79 13.71
N MET A 320 5.52 0.29 14.60
CA MET A 320 4.79 -0.94 14.34
C MET A 320 3.67 -0.78 13.31
N VAL A 321 3.00 0.39 13.25
CA VAL A 321 2.08 0.71 12.13
C VAL A 321 2.83 0.61 10.80
N LYS A 322 4.00 1.24 10.69
CA LYS A 322 4.82 1.21 9.47
C LYS A 322 5.23 -0.22 9.09
N GLU A 323 5.76 -0.97 10.04
CA GLU A 323 6.30 -2.30 9.78
C GLU A 323 5.21 -3.35 9.49
N VAL A 324 4.06 -3.28 10.16
CA VAL A 324 2.93 -4.17 9.86
C VAL A 324 2.40 -3.94 8.45
N ASN A 325 2.24 -2.68 8.02
CA ASN A 325 1.85 -2.38 6.64
C ASN A 325 2.89 -2.90 5.62
N ALA A 326 4.18 -2.74 5.91
CA ALA A 326 5.23 -3.27 5.05
C ALA A 326 5.19 -4.81 4.96
N ILE A 327 4.90 -5.51 6.06
CA ILE A 327 4.77 -6.97 6.06
C ILE A 327 3.52 -7.42 5.30
N VAL A 328 2.38 -6.73 5.47
CA VAL A 328 1.16 -6.98 4.67
C VAL A 328 1.48 -6.89 3.18
N HIS A 329 2.19 -5.85 2.75
CA HIS A 329 2.59 -5.71 1.35
C HIS A 329 3.49 -6.86 0.86
N LEU A 330 4.44 -7.32 1.68
CA LEU A 330 5.29 -8.46 1.34
C LEU A 330 4.50 -9.78 1.26
N ILE A 331 3.48 -9.95 2.11
CA ILE A 331 2.55 -11.08 2.01
C ILE A 331 1.80 -11.03 0.69
N GLU A 332 1.27 -9.87 0.30
CA GLU A 332 0.56 -9.69 -0.98
C GLU A 332 1.45 -10.00 -2.18
N GLN A 333 2.72 -9.56 -2.16
CA GLN A 333 3.68 -9.88 -3.22
C GLN A 333 3.91 -11.40 -3.36
N LEU A 334 4.05 -12.11 -2.23
CA LEU A 334 4.20 -13.57 -2.24
C LEU A 334 2.90 -14.27 -2.68
N GLN A 335 1.73 -13.79 -2.22
CA GLN A 335 0.43 -14.28 -2.64
C GLN A 335 0.22 -14.11 -4.16
N THR A 336 0.55 -12.95 -4.73
CA THR A 336 0.52 -12.70 -6.17
C THR A 336 1.37 -13.71 -6.91
N THR A 337 2.62 -13.89 -6.49
CA THR A 337 3.53 -14.87 -7.10
C THR A 337 2.98 -16.29 -7.01
N ILE A 338 2.41 -16.71 -5.87
CA ILE A 338 1.79 -18.04 -5.75
C ILE A 338 0.62 -18.20 -6.73
N ALA A 339 -0.25 -17.19 -6.85
CA ALA A 339 -1.40 -17.24 -7.75
C ALA A 339 -0.98 -17.29 -9.23
N GLU A 340 0.04 -16.52 -9.62
CA GLU A 340 0.63 -16.56 -10.96
C GLU A 340 1.24 -17.93 -11.26
N ARG A 341 2.08 -18.46 -10.35
CA ARG A 341 2.68 -19.79 -10.52
C ARG A 341 1.64 -20.92 -10.56
N ALA A 342 0.53 -20.77 -9.84
CA ALA A 342 -0.59 -21.71 -9.87
C ALA A 342 -1.31 -21.67 -11.22
N GLU A 343 -1.58 -20.49 -11.76
CA GLU A 343 -2.24 -20.32 -13.05
C GLU A 343 -1.38 -20.81 -14.22
N GLU A 344 -0.08 -20.49 -14.21
CA GLU A 344 0.89 -20.94 -15.22
C GLU A 344 1.06 -22.47 -15.28
N ASN A 345 0.72 -23.16 -14.19
CA ASN A 345 0.91 -24.61 -14.04
C ASN A 345 -0.39 -25.32 -13.66
N ILE A 346 -1.53 -24.79 -14.13
CA ILE A 346 -2.87 -25.31 -13.81
C ILE A 346 -3.08 -26.75 -14.29
N ASP A 347 -2.34 -27.20 -15.29
CA ASP A 347 -2.41 -28.53 -15.88
C ASP A 347 -1.48 -29.56 -15.22
N VAL A 348 -0.60 -29.12 -14.30
CA VAL A 348 0.42 -29.98 -13.69
C VAL A 348 -0.20 -30.80 -12.58
N ILE A 349 -0.27 -32.12 -12.79
CA ILE A 349 -0.69 -33.10 -11.79
C ILE A 349 0.53 -33.55 -10.99
N MET A 350 0.38 -33.65 -9.67
CA MET A 350 1.38 -34.18 -8.76
C MET A 350 0.75 -35.19 -7.78
N PRO A 351 1.55 -36.09 -7.16
CA PRO A 351 1.11 -36.85 -5.99
C PRO A 351 0.67 -35.92 -4.85
N GLY A 352 -0.54 -36.12 -4.36
CA GLY A 352 -0.95 -35.63 -3.04
C GLY A 352 -0.40 -36.55 -1.95
N TYR A 353 -0.01 -35.99 -0.81
CA TYR A 353 0.60 -36.74 0.29
C TYR A 353 -0.22 -36.66 1.57
N THR A 354 -0.34 -37.79 2.26
CA THR A 354 -0.74 -37.85 3.67
C THR A 354 0.26 -38.73 4.41
N HIS A 355 0.76 -38.30 5.57
CA HIS A 355 1.88 -38.97 6.26
C HIS A 355 3.13 -39.15 5.40
N LEU A 356 3.35 -38.24 4.44
CA LEU A 356 4.40 -38.33 3.41
C LEU A 356 4.35 -39.63 2.58
N GLN A 357 3.17 -40.26 2.52
CA GLN A 357 2.85 -41.36 1.60
C GLN A 357 1.97 -40.83 0.47
N ARG A 358 2.18 -41.33 -0.75
CA ARG A 358 1.36 -40.97 -1.91
C ARG A 358 -0.09 -41.40 -1.64
N ALA A 359 -1.00 -40.45 -1.80
CA ALA A 359 -2.43 -40.63 -1.63
C ALA A 359 -3.13 -40.48 -2.99
N GLN A 360 -3.83 -39.38 -3.22
CA GLN A 360 -4.58 -39.11 -4.45
C GLN A 360 -3.83 -38.11 -5.35
N PRO A 361 -4.01 -38.19 -6.68
CA PRO A 361 -3.54 -37.16 -7.59
C PRO A 361 -4.19 -35.80 -7.28
N ILE A 362 -3.39 -34.74 -7.28
CA ILE A 362 -3.84 -33.35 -7.14
C ILE A 362 -3.15 -32.47 -8.18
N LEU A 363 -3.66 -31.25 -8.39
CA LEU A 363 -2.95 -30.23 -9.14
C LEU A 363 -1.86 -29.61 -8.29
N PHE A 364 -0.69 -29.35 -8.88
CA PHE A 364 0.36 -28.54 -8.26
C PHE A 364 -0.19 -27.17 -7.85
N ALA A 365 -0.98 -26.55 -8.73
CA ALA A 365 -1.70 -25.31 -8.47
C ALA A 365 -2.57 -25.39 -7.20
N HIS A 366 -3.29 -26.51 -6.99
CA HIS A 366 -4.07 -26.74 -5.78
C HIS A 366 -3.19 -26.79 -4.52
N HIS A 367 -2.05 -27.47 -4.60
CA HIS A 367 -1.10 -27.58 -3.49
C HIS A 367 -0.58 -26.20 -3.09
N ILE A 368 -0.01 -25.42 -4.02
CA ILE A 368 0.60 -24.14 -3.67
C ILE A 368 -0.44 -23.07 -3.28
N MET A 369 -1.66 -23.13 -3.82
CA MET A 369 -2.76 -22.28 -3.37
C MET A 369 -3.16 -22.53 -1.91
N SER A 370 -2.85 -23.69 -1.33
CA SER A 370 -3.05 -23.88 0.12
C SER A 370 -2.22 -22.90 0.95
N TYR A 371 -1.00 -22.56 0.51
CA TYR A 371 -0.13 -21.59 1.16
C TYR A 371 -0.59 -20.15 0.92
N PHE A 372 -1.16 -19.84 -0.25
CA PHE A 372 -1.85 -18.57 -0.48
C PHE A 372 -2.90 -18.32 0.60
N TRP A 373 -3.76 -19.31 0.87
CA TRP A 373 -4.85 -19.17 1.84
C TRP A 373 -4.38 -19.16 3.29
N MET A 374 -3.22 -19.76 3.60
CA MET A 374 -2.57 -19.60 4.91
C MET A 374 -2.11 -18.15 5.12
N LEU A 375 -1.41 -17.60 4.13
CA LEU A 375 -0.92 -16.22 4.12
C LEU A 375 -2.06 -15.19 4.13
N GLN A 376 -3.17 -15.49 3.47
CA GLN A 376 -4.36 -14.64 3.52
C GLN A 376 -4.85 -14.44 4.96
N ARG A 377 -4.91 -15.52 5.74
CA ARG A 377 -5.28 -15.41 7.17
C ARG A 377 -4.22 -14.67 7.99
N ASP A 378 -2.94 -14.73 7.59
CA ASP A 378 -1.89 -13.93 8.23
C ASP A 378 -2.06 -12.43 7.96
N LYS A 379 -2.33 -12.06 6.70
CA LYS A 379 -2.68 -10.69 6.29
C LYS A 379 -3.88 -10.18 7.11
N GLU A 380 -4.96 -10.95 7.18
CA GLU A 380 -6.17 -10.58 7.93
C GLU A 380 -5.88 -10.31 9.41
N ARG A 381 -5.07 -11.16 10.06
CA ARG A 381 -4.66 -10.95 11.46
C ARG A 381 -3.88 -9.64 11.63
N LEU A 382 -2.89 -9.41 10.78
CA LEU A 382 -2.07 -8.19 10.81
C LEU A 382 -2.91 -6.92 10.57
N THR A 383 -3.80 -6.95 9.56
CA THR A 383 -4.70 -5.84 9.27
C THR A 383 -5.66 -5.57 10.42
N ASP A 384 -6.16 -6.59 11.11
CA ASP A 384 -7.00 -6.39 12.28
C ASP A 384 -6.19 -5.80 13.46
N SER A 385 -4.95 -6.25 13.68
CA SER A 385 -4.06 -5.72 14.73
C SER A 385 -3.79 -4.22 14.58
N LEU A 386 -3.79 -3.67 13.36
CA LEU A 386 -3.60 -2.23 13.13
C LEU A 386 -4.59 -1.36 13.90
N LYS A 387 -5.81 -1.86 14.20
CA LYS A 387 -6.79 -1.12 15.01
C LYS A 387 -6.30 -0.86 16.44
N ARG A 388 -5.50 -1.77 16.99
CA ARG A 388 -4.94 -1.71 18.35
C ARG A 388 -3.56 -1.07 18.36
N ILE A 389 -2.76 -1.32 17.32
CA ILE A 389 -1.47 -0.65 17.12
C ILE A 389 -1.66 0.85 16.85
N SER A 390 -2.75 1.26 16.19
CA SER A 390 -3.02 2.66 15.85
C SER A 390 -3.79 3.43 16.95
N LEU A 391 -3.42 3.20 18.21
CA LEU A 391 -3.86 4.00 19.35
C LEU A 391 -2.72 4.89 19.83
N SER A 392 -2.97 6.20 19.96
CA SER A 392 -1.96 7.16 20.42
C SER A 392 -1.84 7.14 21.94
N PRO A 393 -0.64 6.89 22.50
CA PRO A 393 -0.38 7.05 23.93
C PRO A 393 0.09 8.48 24.29
N LEU A 394 0.39 9.32 23.29
CA LEU A 394 0.97 10.65 23.50
C LEU A 394 0.05 11.54 24.35
N GLY A 395 0.62 12.14 25.40
CA GLY A 395 -0.11 12.94 26.38
C GLY A 395 -0.49 12.18 27.65
N ALA A 396 -0.21 10.87 27.73
CA ALA A 396 -0.32 10.11 28.98
C ALA A 396 0.72 10.51 30.03
N GLY A 397 1.76 11.27 29.63
CA GLY A 397 2.83 11.70 30.52
C GLY A 397 3.53 10.50 31.14
N ALA A 398 3.92 10.61 32.41
CA ALA A 398 4.65 9.53 33.08
C ALA A 398 3.75 8.33 33.41
N LEU A 399 2.51 8.59 33.84
CA LEU A 399 1.50 7.58 34.21
C LEU A 399 0.11 8.18 34.48
N ALA A 400 0.04 9.47 34.83
CA ALA A 400 -1.17 10.11 35.35
C ALA A 400 -1.77 11.16 34.38
N GLY A 401 -1.28 11.23 33.15
CA GLY A 401 -1.52 12.35 32.25
C GLY A 401 -0.57 13.51 32.53
N THR A 402 -0.91 14.67 31.98
CA THR A 402 -0.16 15.92 32.15
C THR A 402 -1.05 17.02 32.72
N THR A 403 -0.46 17.92 33.52
CA THR A 403 -1.15 19.12 34.04
C THR A 403 -1.17 20.27 33.05
N TYR A 404 -0.46 20.13 31.93
CA TYR A 404 -0.44 21.11 30.85
C TYR A 404 -1.69 20.94 29.96
N PRO A 405 -2.28 22.04 29.45
CA PRO A 405 -3.51 22.00 28.67
C PRO A 405 -3.24 21.55 27.22
N ILE A 406 -2.75 20.32 27.05
CA ILE A 406 -2.40 19.75 25.74
C ILE A 406 -3.65 19.31 24.95
N ASP A 407 -3.53 19.25 23.62
CA ASP A 407 -4.57 18.72 22.72
C ASP A 407 -4.17 17.32 22.19
N GLN A 408 -4.70 16.28 22.83
CA GLN A 408 -4.50 14.89 22.43
C GLN A 408 -5.23 14.52 21.12
N PRO A 409 -6.52 14.92 20.91
CA PRO A 409 -7.18 14.74 19.61
C PRO A 409 -6.40 15.33 18.43
N MET A 410 -5.81 16.51 18.61
CA MET A 410 -4.94 17.15 17.62
C MET A 410 -3.74 16.23 17.34
N THR A 411 -2.89 15.98 18.34
CA THR A 411 -1.69 15.15 18.15
C THR A 411 -1.98 13.75 17.61
N ARG A 412 -3.10 13.12 17.99
CA ARG A 412 -3.58 11.86 17.40
C ARG A 412 -3.78 11.97 15.90
N THR A 413 -4.61 12.92 15.47
CA THR A 413 -4.96 13.12 14.06
C THR A 413 -3.71 13.37 13.23
N LEU A 414 -2.83 14.15 13.81
CA LEU A 414 -1.73 14.82 13.16
C LEU A 414 -0.48 13.89 13.15
N LEU A 415 -0.49 12.80 13.95
CA LEU A 415 0.41 11.63 13.87
C LEU A 415 -0.21 10.44 13.10
N GLY A 416 -1.45 10.55 12.61
CA GLY A 416 -2.12 9.49 11.85
C GLY A 416 -2.66 8.32 12.69
N PHE A 417 -2.88 8.52 14.00
CA PHE A 417 -3.49 7.50 14.85
C PHE A 417 -5.02 7.42 14.68
N SER A 418 -5.56 6.21 14.72
CA SER A 418 -7.02 5.97 14.62
C SER A 418 -7.77 6.28 15.91
N GLY A 419 -7.10 6.18 17.07
CA GLY A 419 -7.71 6.37 18.38
C GLY A 419 -6.75 6.87 19.44
N LEU A 420 -7.28 7.08 20.64
CA LEU A 420 -6.54 7.46 21.85
C LEU A 420 -6.63 6.32 22.86
N TYR A 421 -5.59 6.13 23.66
CA TYR A 421 -5.76 5.43 24.93
C TYR A 421 -6.63 6.26 25.87
N MET A 422 -7.58 5.61 26.53
CA MET A 422 -8.51 6.27 27.46
C MET A 422 -7.96 6.35 28.90
N ASN A 423 -6.88 5.63 29.19
CA ASN A 423 -6.26 5.59 30.51
C ASN A 423 -4.74 5.79 30.37
N SER A 424 -4.19 6.74 31.11
CA SER A 424 -2.77 7.10 31.01
C SER A 424 -1.82 6.05 31.59
N MET A 425 -2.24 5.29 32.62
CA MET A 425 -1.43 4.19 33.16
C MET A 425 -1.36 3.04 32.14
N ASP A 426 -2.48 2.76 31.48
CA ASP A 426 -2.57 1.78 30.40
C ASP A 426 -1.67 2.19 29.22
N ALA A 427 -1.82 3.41 28.70
CA ALA A 427 -1.03 3.93 27.58
C ALA A 427 0.49 3.78 27.73
N VAL A 428 1.01 3.93 28.95
CA VAL A 428 2.46 3.84 29.21
C VAL A 428 2.94 2.42 29.55
N SER A 429 2.02 1.51 29.87
CA SER A 429 2.33 0.15 30.32
C SER A 429 1.95 -0.94 29.32
N ASP A 430 1.09 -0.64 28.35
CA ASP A 430 0.62 -1.60 27.36
C ASP A 430 1.74 -2.07 26.42
N ARG A 431 1.80 -3.39 26.19
CA ARG A 431 2.61 -4.06 25.16
C ARG A 431 1.83 -5.17 24.45
N ASP A 432 0.51 -5.23 24.64
CA ASP A 432 -0.34 -6.25 24.03
C ASP A 432 -0.29 -6.14 22.50
N TYR A 433 -0.25 -4.92 21.95
CA TYR A 433 -0.10 -4.72 20.51
C TYR A 433 1.21 -5.32 19.95
N LEU A 434 2.31 -5.31 20.72
CA LEU A 434 3.56 -5.95 20.33
C LEU A 434 3.47 -7.47 20.46
N LEU A 435 2.92 -7.98 21.57
CA LEU A 435 2.75 -9.42 21.78
C LEU A 435 1.85 -10.04 20.69
N GLU A 436 0.75 -9.38 20.37
CA GLU A 436 -0.16 -9.76 19.30
C GLU A 436 0.57 -9.75 17.95
N THR A 437 1.29 -8.67 17.64
CA THR A 437 2.04 -8.56 16.38
C THR A 437 3.10 -9.66 16.28
N MET A 438 3.89 -9.87 17.34
CA MET A 438 4.92 -10.92 17.36
C MET A 438 4.34 -12.32 17.23
N ASN A 439 3.17 -12.59 17.81
CA ASN A 439 2.47 -13.85 17.60
C ASN A 439 2.02 -14.01 16.14
N ASN A 440 1.54 -12.94 15.50
CA ASN A 440 1.20 -12.96 14.08
C ASN A 440 2.43 -13.23 13.20
N LEU A 441 3.58 -12.62 13.51
CA LEU A 441 4.86 -12.91 12.84
C LEU A 441 5.28 -14.37 13.03
N ASN A 442 5.09 -14.93 14.22
CA ASN A 442 5.36 -16.33 14.52
C ASN A 442 4.49 -17.28 13.66
N LEU A 443 3.21 -16.96 13.46
CA LEU A 443 2.33 -17.75 12.59
C LEU A 443 2.77 -17.70 11.12
N ILE A 444 3.15 -16.53 10.61
CA ILE A 444 3.72 -16.37 9.26
C ILE A 444 4.94 -17.26 9.11
N MET A 445 5.89 -17.15 10.03
CA MET A 445 7.12 -17.93 9.98
C MET A 445 6.87 -19.43 10.11
N MET A 446 5.85 -19.85 10.87
CA MET A 446 5.42 -21.25 10.92
C MET A 446 4.87 -21.72 9.57
N HIS A 447 4.01 -20.95 8.90
CA HIS A 447 3.53 -21.30 7.56
C HIS A 447 4.68 -21.36 6.54
N LEU A 448 5.61 -20.41 6.57
CA LEU A 448 6.81 -20.44 5.73
C LEU A 448 7.70 -21.64 6.06
N SER A 449 7.80 -22.07 7.32
CA SER A 449 8.55 -23.27 7.70
C SER A 449 7.94 -24.55 7.12
N ARG A 450 6.59 -24.64 7.07
CA ARG A 450 5.89 -25.77 6.43
C ARG A 450 6.15 -25.81 4.93
N PHE A 451 6.09 -24.65 4.26
CA PHE A 451 6.40 -24.57 2.84
C PHE A 451 7.89 -24.85 2.59
N SER A 452 8.78 -24.42 3.49
CA SER A 452 10.21 -24.73 3.42
C SER A 452 10.46 -26.24 3.43
N GLU A 453 9.74 -26.99 4.29
CA GLU A 453 9.83 -28.45 4.35
C GLU A 453 9.50 -29.10 3.00
N GLU A 454 8.42 -28.66 2.37
CA GLU A 454 8.01 -29.13 1.04
C GLU A 454 9.08 -28.80 -0.01
N ILE A 455 9.58 -27.56 -0.07
CA ILE A 455 10.63 -27.15 -1.01
C ILE A 455 11.88 -28.01 -0.84
N ILE A 456 12.30 -28.27 0.40
CA ILE A 456 13.47 -29.08 0.70
C ILE A 456 13.26 -30.52 0.20
N LEU A 457 12.11 -31.12 0.50
CA LEU A 457 11.76 -32.46 0.04
C LEU A 457 11.69 -32.52 -1.49
N TRP A 458 11.02 -31.58 -2.13
CA TRP A 458 10.84 -31.53 -3.58
C TRP A 458 12.14 -31.32 -4.35
N CYS A 459 13.16 -30.70 -3.73
CA CYS A 459 14.51 -30.55 -4.30
C CYS A 459 15.40 -31.78 -4.15
N THR A 460 15.02 -32.77 -3.31
CA THR A 460 15.83 -34.00 -3.16
C THR A 460 15.90 -34.76 -4.48
N HIS A 461 16.93 -35.57 -4.65
CA HIS A 461 17.04 -36.44 -5.82
C HIS A 461 15.90 -37.47 -5.87
N GLU A 462 15.41 -37.90 -4.71
CA GLU A 462 14.37 -38.91 -4.55
C GLU A 462 12.98 -38.43 -4.98
N PHE A 463 12.69 -37.14 -4.81
CA PHE A 463 11.44 -36.53 -5.30
C PHE A 463 11.65 -35.85 -6.65
N ASN A 464 12.68 -35.02 -6.77
CA ASN A 464 13.06 -34.28 -7.98
C ASN A 464 11.90 -33.52 -8.64
N PHE A 465 10.97 -33.00 -7.84
CA PHE A 465 9.78 -32.29 -8.32
C PHE A 465 10.12 -30.86 -8.75
N ILE A 466 11.06 -30.22 -8.08
CA ILE A 466 11.47 -28.85 -8.41
C ILE A 466 12.98 -28.71 -8.46
N ALA A 467 13.44 -27.69 -9.16
CA ALA A 467 14.80 -27.17 -9.03
C ALA A 467 14.77 -25.68 -8.70
N LEU A 468 15.57 -25.27 -7.72
CA LEU A 468 15.75 -23.86 -7.37
C LEU A 468 16.79 -23.20 -8.29
N SER A 469 16.62 -21.90 -8.51
CA SER A 469 17.60 -21.10 -9.23
C SER A 469 18.89 -20.90 -8.42
N ASP A 470 20.00 -20.60 -9.08
CA ASP A 470 21.30 -20.42 -8.44
C ASP A 470 21.34 -19.21 -7.49
N ALA A 471 20.42 -18.25 -7.66
CA ALA A 471 20.29 -17.12 -6.75
C ALA A 471 19.76 -17.52 -5.36
N PHE A 472 19.08 -18.67 -5.25
CA PHE A 472 18.46 -19.14 -4.01
C PHE A 472 18.91 -20.55 -3.59
N SER A 473 19.96 -21.08 -4.21
CA SER A 473 20.57 -22.36 -3.85
C SER A 473 22.08 -22.25 -3.88
N THR A 474 22.77 -23.04 -3.04
CA THR A 474 24.24 -23.15 -3.14
C THR A 474 24.63 -24.43 -3.89
N GLY A 475 25.60 -24.30 -4.79
CA GLY A 475 26.21 -25.43 -5.48
C GLY A 475 27.37 -26.04 -4.69
N SER A 476 27.65 -27.32 -4.89
CA SER A 476 28.90 -27.93 -4.41
C SER A 476 30.04 -27.68 -5.40
N SER A 477 31.20 -27.25 -4.91
CA SER A 477 32.42 -27.17 -5.72
C SER A 477 32.95 -28.53 -6.19
N ILE A 478 32.49 -29.63 -5.57
CA ILE A 478 32.88 -31.01 -5.90
C ILE A 478 31.82 -31.71 -6.77
N MET A 479 30.54 -31.42 -6.54
CA MET A 479 29.40 -32.03 -7.25
C MET A 479 28.54 -30.97 -7.93
N PRO A 480 28.79 -30.64 -9.21
CA PRO A 480 28.13 -29.54 -9.91
C PRO A 480 26.59 -29.63 -9.98
N GLN A 481 26.05 -30.85 -9.94
CA GLN A 481 24.61 -31.12 -9.97
C GLN A 481 23.94 -30.96 -8.59
N LYS A 482 24.71 -30.95 -7.49
CA LYS A 482 24.16 -30.86 -6.14
C LYS A 482 23.86 -29.39 -5.80
N LYS A 483 22.57 -29.05 -5.78
CA LYS A 483 22.05 -27.76 -5.32
C LYS A 483 21.41 -27.94 -3.95
N ASN A 484 21.84 -27.15 -2.97
CA ASN A 484 21.28 -27.19 -1.61
C ASN A 484 20.18 -26.13 -1.48
N PRO A 485 19.03 -26.44 -0.85
CA PRO A 485 17.96 -25.49 -0.62
C PRO A 485 18.22 -24.63 0.64
N ASP A 486 19.41 -24.03 0.75
CA ASP A 486 19.87 -23.35 1.98
C ASP A 486 18.89 -22.27 2.45
N MET A 487 18.29 -21.53 1.53
CA MET A 487 17.35 -20.47 1.84
C MET A 487 16.09 -21.01 2.53
N ALA A 488 15.56 -22.15 2.07
CA ALA A 488 14.44 -22.82 2.73
C ALA A 488 14.85 -23.37 4.11
N GLU A 489 16.05 -23.94 4.23
CA GLU A 489 16.56 -24.42 5.52
C GLU A 489 16.72 -23.29 6.55
N LEU A 490 17.27 -22.15 6.12
CA LEU A 490 17.44 -20.96 6.95
C LEU A 490 16.09 -20.39 7.40
N ILE A 491 15.12 -20.28 6.49
CA ILE A 491 13.77 -19.78 6.82
C ILE A 491 13.07 -20.73 7.81
N ARG A 492 13.18 -22.06 7.61
CA ARG A 492 12.68 -23.06 8.55
C ARG A 492 13.32 -22.91 9.94
N GLY A 493 14.62 -22.66 10.02
CA GLY A 493 15.32 -22.38 11.28
C GLY A 493 14.90 -21.04 11.94
N LYS A 494 14.66 -20.01 11.12
CA LYS A 494 14.23 -18.69 11.60
C LYS A 494 12.85 -18.71 12.25
N ALA A 495 11.98 -19.65 11.91
CA ALA A 495 10.71 -19.84 12.61
C ALA A 495 10.91 -20.10 14.11
N GLY A 496 11.88 -20.95 14.50
CA GLY A 496 12.21 -21.16 15.90
C GLY A 496 12.81 -19.93 16.58
N THR A 497 13.58 -19.12 15.84
CA THR A 497 14.16 -17.87 16.37
C THR A 497 13.07 -16.84 16.67
N VAL A 498 12.13 -16.62 15.75
CA VAL A 498 11.01 -15.69 15.93
C VAL A 498 10.09 -16.15 17.07
N ALA A 499 9.79 -17.45 17.16
CA ALA A 499 9.02 -18.03 18.26
C ALA A 499 9.68 -17.78 19.63
N GLY A 500 11.00 -17.97 19.72
CA GLY A 500 11.76 -17.72 20.94
C GLY A 500 11.73 -16.27 21.39
N ARG A 501 11.83 -15.32 20.45
CA ARG A 501 11.70 -13.88 20.74
C ARG A 501 10.32 -13.52 21.30
N TYR A 502 9.26 -14.06 20.67
CA TYR A 502 7.89 -13.87 21.16
C TYR A 502 7.71 -14.41 22.59
N MET A 503 8.15 -15.64 22.85
CA MET A 503 8.07 -16.23 24.20
C MET A 503 8.90 -15.44 25.22
N GLY A 504 10.06 -14.93 24.82
CA GLY A 504 10.87 -14.05 25.65
C GLY A 504 10.10 -12.80 26.09
N LEU A 505 9.54 -12.04 25.15
CA LEU A 505 8.78 -10.83 25.46
C LEU A 505 7.52 -11.14 26.29
N LEU A 506 6.81 -12.23 25.98
CA LEU A 506 5.65 -12.67 26.75
C LEU A 506 6.03 -12.95 28.22
N MET A 507 7.18 -13.59 28.45
CA MET A 507 7.65 -13.86 29.81
C MET A 507 8.17 -12.59 30.51
N THR A 508 8.75 -11.64 29.79
CA THR A 508 9.10 -10.31 30.33
C THR A 508 7.87 -9.57 30.84
N MET A 509 6.77 -9.58 30.08
CA MET A 509 5.54 -8.88 30.46
C MET A 509 4.77 -9.58 31.59
N LYS A 510 4.98 -10.89 31.79
CA LYS A 510 4.24 -11.68 32.76
C LYS A 510 4.43 -11.16 34.19
N GLY A 511 3.34 -10.75 34.81
CA GLY A 511 3.28 -10.42 36.24
C GLY A 511 3.96 -9.11 36.63
N LEU A 512 4.26 -8.23 35.67
CA LEU A 512 4.71 -6.87 35.98
C LEU A 512 3.60 -6.10 36.71
N PRO A 513 3.93 -5.35 37.78
CA PRO A 513 2.98 -4.42 38.39
C PRO A 513 2.81 -3.19 37.50
N LEU A 514 1.65 -2.52 37.57
CA LEU A 514 1.48 -1.22 36.90
C LEU A 514 2.35 -0.12 37.54
N ALA A 515 2.77 0.91 36.81
CA ALA A 515 2.51 1.18 35.38
C ALA A 515 3.74 0.84 34.51
N TYR A 516 4.65 1.81 34.27
CA TYR A 516 5.89 1.57 33.54
C TYR A 516 6.96 0.95 34.45
N ASN A 517 7.64 -0.10 33.97
CA ASN A 517 8.83 -0.68 34.60
C ASN A 517 9.96 -0.78 33.58
N LYS A 518 11.22 -0.70 34.03
CA LYS A 518 12.40 -0.72 33.14
C LYS A 518 12.50 -2.04 32.36
N ASP A 519 11.93 -3.13 32.88
CA ASP A 519 11.77 -4.42 32.19
C ASP A 519 11.17 -4.26 30.79
N MET A 520 10.24 -3.31 30.62
CA MET A 520 9.59 -3.03 29.33
C MET A 520 10.56 -2.48 28.27
N GLN A 521 11.81 -2.14 28.59
CA GLN A 521 12.82 -1.81 27.56
C GLN A 521 13.26 -3.02 26.72
N GLU A 522 13.04 -4.25 27.22
CA GLU A 522 13.25 -5.49 26.46
C GLU A 522 12.21 -5.69 25.34
N ASP A 523 11.29 -4.75 25.13
CA ASP A 523 10.30 -4.77 24.04
C ASP A 523 10.92 -4.60 22.64
N LYS A 524 11.92 -3.72 22.50
CA LYS A 524 12.44 -3.22 21.22
C LYS A 524 13.20 -4.28 20.45
N LYS A 525 14.31 -4.75 21.00
CA LYS A 525 15.23 -5.66 20.30
C LYS A 525 14.54 -6.92 19.75
N PRO A 526 13.81 -7.71 20.56
CA PRO A 526 13.15 -8.90 20.04
C PRO A 526 12.07 -8.57 18.99
N SER A 527 11.34 -7.46 19.15
CA SER A 527 10.35 -7.02 18.15
C SER A 527 11.00 -6.61 16.83
N PHE A 528 12.05 -5.79 16.88
CA PHE A 528 12.78 -5.30 15.70
C PHE A 528 13.40 -6.45 14.91
N GLU A 529 14.05 -7.37 15.61
CA GLU A 529 14.67 -8.51 14.97
C GLU A 529 13.64 -9.51 14.42
N ALA A 530 12.50 -9.71 15.09
CA ALA A 530 11.42 -10.55 14.57
C ALA A 530 10.81 -9.96 13.29
N VAL A 531 10.54 -8.65 13.26
CA VAL A 531 10.11 -7.92 12.06
C VAL A 531 11.14 -8.09 10.93
N ALA A 532 12.42 -7.82 11.20
CA ALA A 532 13.47 -7.90 10.19
C ALA A 532 13.63 -9.31 9.60
N ASP A 533 13.64 -10.34 10.45
CA ASP A 533 13.73 -11.73 10.00
C ASP A 533 12.49 -12.14 9.19
N THR A 534 11.29 -11.68 9.57
CA THR A 534 10.04 -12.00 8.85
C THR A 534 10.01 -11.35 7.47
N LYS A 535 10.35 -10.05 7.38
CA LYS A 535 10.43 -9.31 6.10
C LYS A 535 11.45 -9.92 5.15
N LYS A 536 12.64 -10.29 5.65
CA LYS A 536 13.67 -10.98 4.86
C LYS A 536 13.19 -12.34 4.37
N SER A 537 12.55 -13.11 5.25
CA SER A 537 12.04 -14.44 4.92
C SER A 537 10.97 -14.36 3.82
N LEU A 538 9.98 -13.47 3.94
CA LEU A 538 8.96 -13.27 2.91
C LEU A 538 9.57 -12.89 1.54
N ASN A 539 10.51 -11.94 1.53
CA ASN A 539 11.19 -11.51 0.29
C ASN A 539 11.97 -12.65 -0.38
N ILE A 540 12.75 -13.40 0.40
CA ILE A 540 13.54 -14.54 -0.10
C ILE A 540 12.60 -15.64 -0.61
N PHE A 541 11.53 -15.95 0.14
CA PHE A 541 10.55 -16.95 -0.26
C PHE A 541 9.84 -16.57 -1.57
N ASN A 542 9.48 -15.30 -1.72
CA ASN A 542 8.90 -14.76 -2.95
C ASN A 542 9.81 -15.01 -4.16
N GLY A 543 11.11 -14.71 -4.03
CA GLY A 543 12.10 -15.00 -5.06
C GLY A 543 12.26 -16.48 -5.38
N MET A 544 12.25 -17.36 -4.36
CA MET A 544 12.31 -18.82 -4.54
C MET A 544 11.11 -19.33 -5.36
N ILE A 545 9.88 -19.00 -4.95
CA ILE A 545 8.66 -19.47 -5.62
C ILE A 545 8.54 -18.91 -7.03
N ARG A 546 8.91 -17.65 -7.24
CA ARG A 546 8.89 -17.03 -8.57
C ARG A 546 9.83 -17.72 -9.56
N THR A 547 11.00 -18.17 -9.10
CA THR A 547 12.07 -18.64 -9.98
C THR A 547 12.25 -20.16 -10.02
N MET A 548 11.55 -20.92 -9.17
CA MET A 548 11.63 -22.38 -9.19
C MET A 548 11.11 -22.96 -10.51
N THR A 549 11.77 -23.99 -11.01
CA THR A 549 11.33 -24.75 -12.19
C THR A 549 10.73 -26.08 -11.76
N LEU A 550 9.62 -26.47 -12.38
CA LEU A 550 8.96 -27.76 -12.10
C LEU A 550 9.48 -28.84 -13.06
N ASN A 551 9.75 -30.02 -12.51
CA ASN A 551 10.00 -31.22 -13.30
C ASN A 551 8.68 -32.01 -13.43
N LYS A 552 7.87 -31.60 -14.44
CA LYS A 552 6.51 -32.13 -14.63
C LYS A 552 6.47 -33.63 -14.89
N GLU A 553 7.54 -34.20 -15.48
CA GLU A 553 7.62 -35.62 -15.78
C GLU A 553 7.78 -36.47 -14.51
N GLU A 554 8.58 -36.02 -13.54
CA GLU A 554 8.77 -36.72 -12.25
C GLU A 554 7.53 -36.65 -11.34
N MET A 555 6.68 -35.64 -11.55
CA MET A 555 5.41 -35.51 -10.87
C MET A 555 4.33 -36.46 -11.41
N ALA A 556 4.56 -37.10 -12.56
CA ALA A 556 3.60 -38.01 -13.18
C ALA A 556 3.37 -39.25 -12.31
N LEU A 557 2.10 -39.62 -12.15
CA LEU A 557 1.69 -40.76 -11.32
C LEU A 557 1.50 -42.01 -12.18
N ASN A 558 2.30 -43.03 -11.91
CA ASN A 558 2.14 -44.37 -12.48
C ASN A 558 2.23 -45.43 -11.36
N ASP A 559 1.30 -45.34 -10.41
CA ASP A 559 1.21 -46.24 -9.25
C ASP A 559 -0.27 -46.50 -8.86
N PHE A 560 -0.49 -47.06 -7.67
CA PHE A 560 -1.83 -47.39 -7.16
C PHE A 560 -2.59 -46.20 -6.56
N SER A 561 -2.16 -44.95 -6.74
CA SER A 561 -2.89 -43.75 -6.30
C SER A 561 -4.30 -43.66 -6.89
N ASN A 562 -4.57 -44.38 -7.98
CA ASN A 562 -5.89 -44.49 -8.60
C ASN A 562 -6.80 -45.59 -8.00
N ALA A 563 -6.37 -46.31 -6.96
CA ALA A 563 -7.19 -47.35 -6.35
C ALA A 563 -8.52 -46.81 -5.81
N THR A 564 -8.51 -45.66 -5.14
CA THR A 564 -9.74 -45.00 -4.68
C THR A 564 -10.67 -44.67 -5.85
N GLU A 565 -10.12 -44.37 -7.02
CA GLU A 565 -10.88 -44.03 -8.22
C GLU A 565 -11.65 -45.24 -8.77
N PHE A 566 -11.11 -46.45 -8.59
CA PHE A 566 -11.82 -47.69 -8.90
C PHE A 566 -12.96 -47.96 -7.92
N ALA A 567 -12.71 -47.75 -6.62
CA ALA A 567 -13.75 -47.91 -5.60
C ALA A 567 -14.91 -46.95 -5.86
N ASP A 568 -14.63 -45.68 -6.16
CA ASP A 568 -15.65 -44.69 -6.51
C ASP A 568 -16.38 -45.06 -7.80
N TYR A 569 -15.67 -45.57 -8.81
CA TYR A 569 -16.31 -46.07 -10.05
C TYR A 569 -17.32 -47.19 -9.76
N LEU A 570 -16.98 -48.18 -8.92
CA LEU A 570 -17.92 -49.23 -8.50
C LEU A 570 -19.13 -48.65 -7.76
N VAL A 571 -18.94 -47.60 -6.95
CA VAL A 571 -20.05 -46.90 -6.28
C VAL A 571 -21.01 -46.27 -7.29
N THR A 572 -20.50 -45.70 -8.38
CA THR A 572 -21.37 -45.17 -9.46
C THR A 572 -22.22 -46.25 -10.13
N LEU A 573 -21.80 -47.52 -10.07
CA LEU A 573 -22.54 -48.67 -10.56
C LEU A 573 -23.54 -49.23 -9.53
N GLY A 574 -23.67 -48.60 -8.36
CA GLY A 574 -24.59 -48.99 -7.30
C GLY A 574 -24.01 -49.93 -6.24
N VAL A 575 -22.71 -50.23 -6.28
CA VAL A 575 -22.04 -51.04 -5.26
C VAL A 575 -21.86 -50.21 -3.98
N PRO A 576 -22.29 -50.67 -2.79
CA PRO A 576 -22.04 -49.97 -1.54
C PRO A 576 -20.55 -49.71 -1.31
N PHE A 577 -20.18 -48.52 -0.84
CA PHE A 577 -18.76 -48.12 -0.73
C PHE A 577 -17.86 -49.11 0.03
N ARG A 578 -18.32 -49.70 1.13
CA ARG A 578 -17.54 -50.71 1.88
C ARG A 578 -17.22 -51.94 1.05
N GLU A 579 -18.17 -52.38 0.24
CA GLU A 579 -18.01 -53.50 -0.68
C GLU A 579 -17.09 -53.12 -1.84
N ALA A 580 -17.31 -51.95 -2.46
CA ALA A 580 -16.45 -51.42 -3.51
C ALA A 580 -14.98 -51.28 -3.06
N HIS A 581 -14.74 -50.78 -1.84
CA HIS A 581 -13.42 -50.66 -1.25
C HIS A 581 -12.79 -52.04 -1.00
N ALA A 582 -13.53 -53.02 -0.50
CA ALA A 582 -13.04 -54.38 -0.29
C ALA A 582 -12.64 -55.06 -1.61
N LEU A 583 -13.49 -54.94 -2.65
CA LEU A 583 -13.22 -55.47 -3.99
C LEU A 583 -11.98 -54.81 -4.61
N THR A 584 -11.87 -53.49 -4.47
CA THR A 584 -10.70 -52.73 -4.91
C THR A 584 -9.44 -53.20 -4.20
N GLY A 585 -9.48 -53.38 -2.87
CA GLY A 585 -8.34 -53.86 -2.10
C GLY A 585 -7.87 -55.26 -2.52
N GLN A 586 -8.81 -56.17 -2.80
CA GLN A 586 -8.50 -57.50 -3.34
C GLN A 586 -7.85 -57.43 -4.72
N LEU A 587 -8.35 -56.55 -5.60
CA LEU A 587 -7.78 -56.35 -6.93
C LEU A 587 -6.37 -55.76 -6.85
N VAL A 588 -6.16 -54.73 -6.03
CA VAL A 588 -4.83 -54.12 -5.82
C VAL A 588 -3.85 -55.14 -5.26
N TYR A 589 -4.25 -55.95 -4.27
CA TYR A 589 -3.41 -57.03 -3.75
C TYR A 589 -2.99 -58.03 -4.83
N SER A 590 -3.94 -58.47 -5.67
CA SER A 590 -3.67 -59.34 -6.81
C SER A 590 -2.72 -58.70 -7.83
N CYS A 591 -2.87 -57.40 -8.08
CA CYS A 591 -2.01 -56.63 -8.99
C CYS A 591 -0.57 -56.54 -8.46
N ILE A 592 -0.39 -56.26 -7.17
CA ILE A 592 0.92 -56.27 -6.50
C ILE A 592 1.59 -57.64 -6.65
N GLN A 593 0.86 -58.73 -6.39
CA GLN A 593 1.42 -60.09 -6.54
C GLN A 593 1.85 -60.41 -7.98
N LYS A 594 1.19 -59.82 -8.97
CA LYS A 594 1.47 -60.01 -10.40
C LYS A 594 2.42 -58.97 -10.99
N ASN A 595 2.88 -58.01 -10.19
CA ASN A 595 3.69 -56.88 -10.63
C ASN A 595 3.07 -56.12 -11.83
N GLN A 596 1.77 -55.85 -11.74
CA GLN A 596 0.99 -55.08 -12.73
C GLN A 596 0.26 -53.92 -12.04
N LEU A 597 -0.08 -52.86 -12.76
CA LEU A 597 -0.91 -51.76 -12.24
C LEU A 597 -2.38 -51.99 -12.56
N LEU A 598 -3.26 -51.17 -11.97
CA LEU A 598 -4.69 -51.21 -12.28
C LEU A 598 -4.95 -50.94 -13.77
N MET A 599 -4.19 -50.06 -14.39
CA MET A 599 -4.29 -49.76 -15.82
C MET A 599 -3.98 -50.97 -16.72
N ASP A 600 -3.22 -51.95 -16.23
CA ASP A 600 -2.81 -53.14 -16.99
C ASP A 600 -3.81 -54.30 -16.86
N VAL A 601 -4.79 -54.19 -15.95
CA VAL A 601 -5.76 -55.25 -15.69
C VAL A 601 -6.68 -55.41 -16.90
N PRO A 602 -6.81 -56.61 -17.51
CA PRO A 602 -7.71 -56.83 -18.65
C PRO A 602 -9.18 -56.59 -18.29
N LEU A 603 -9.97 -56.06 -19.24
CA LEU A 603 -11.38 -55.72 -19.03
C LEU A 603 -12.21 -56.91 -18.52
N GLU A 604 -11.88 -58.12 -18.94
CA GLU A 604 -12.56 -59.34 -18.51
C GLU A 604 -12.38 -59.61 -17.02
N THR A 605 -11.25 -59.21 -16.44
CA THR A 605 -11.04 -59.26 -14.98
C THR A 605 -11.93 -58.24 -14.28
N TYR A 606 -12.06 -57.03 -14.83
CA TYR A 606 -13.00 -56.03 -14.30
C TYR A 606 -14.45 -56.49 -14.39
N ARG A 607 -14.88 -57.06 -15.52
CA ARG A 607 -16.25 -57.60 -15.68
C ARG A 607 -16.56 -58.77 -14.74
N SER A 608 -15.54 -59.52 -14.32
CA SER A 608 -15.70 -60.56 -13.29
C SER A 608 -16.00 -59.99 -11.90
N ILE A 609 -15.59 -58.74 -11.63
CA ILE A 609 -15.92 -58.01 -10.38
C ILE A 609 -17.33 -57.43 -10.47
N HIS A 610 -17.67 -56.77 -11.59
CA HIS A 610 -19.02 -56.26 -11.83
C HIS A 610 -19.37 -56.30 -13.34
N PRO A 611 -20.46 -56.97 -13.77
CA PRO A 611 -20.74 -57.19 -15.20
C PRO A 611 -20.93 -55.92 -16.03
N SER A 612 -21.38 -54.82 -15.42
CA SER A 612 -21.60 -53.54 -16.11
C SER A 612 -20.34 -52.73 -16.39
N ILE A 613 -19.15 -53.20 -15.99
CA ILE A 613 -17.90 -52.46 -16.27
C ILE A 613 -17.57 -52.51 -17.76
N THR A 614 -17.27 -51.34 -18.32
CA THR A 614 -16.88 -51.11 -19.71
C THR A 614 -15.42 -50.62 -19.78
N GLU A 615 -14.91 -50.39 -21.00
CA GLU A 615 -13.58 -49.79 -21.22
C GLU A 615 -13.43 -48.39 -20.58
N GLU A 616 -14.53 -47.74 -20.20
CA GLU A 616 -14.53 -46.45 -19.48
C GLU A 616 -13.78 -46.51 -18.13
N VAL A 617 -13.63 -47.71 -17.54
CA VAL A 617 -12.83 -47.89 -16.32
C VAL A 617 -11.41 -47.39 -16.50
N TYR A 618 -10.78 -47.61 -17.66
CA TYR A 618 -9.40 -47.16 -17.91
C TYR A 618 -9.30 -45.64 -17.94
N THR A 619 -10.27 -44.96 -18.55
CA THR A 619 -10.37 -43.49 -18.52
C THR A 619 -10.55 -42.99 -17.10
N SER A 620 -11.44 -43.63 -16.33
CA SER A 620 -11.75 -43.27 -14.94
C SER A 620 -10.57 -43.41 -13.98
N LEU A 621 -9.61 -44.27 -14.32
CA LEU A 621 -8.40 -44.54 -13.54
C LEU A 621 -7.22 -43.62 -13.89
N THR A 622 -7.35 -42.77 -14.91
CA THR A 622 -6.30 -41.81 -15.25
C THR A 622 -6.15 -40.73 -14.17
N PRO A 623 -4.93 -40.23 -13.90
CA PRO A 623 -4.74 -39.12 -12.96
C PRO A 623 -5.55 -37.86 -13.33
N ALA A 624 -5.68 -37.57 -14.62
CA ALA A 624 -6.47 -36.46 -15.11
C ALA A 624 -7.97 -36.61 -14.80
N ALA A 625 -8.54 -37.80 -15.00
CA ALA A 625 -9.93 -38.06 -14.63
C ALA A 625 -10.15 -37.95 -13.11
N ALA A 626 -9.22 -38.49 -12.32
CA ALA A 626 -9.27 -38.38 -10.87
C ALA A 626 -9.33 -36.92 -10.40
N VAL A 627 -8.42 -36.07 -10.90
CA VAL A 627 -8.43 -34.62 -10.61
C VAL A 627 -9.74 -33.98 -11.05
N ASN A 628 -10.15 -34.20 -12.31
CA ASN A 628 -11.31 -33.53 -12.90
C ASN A 628 -12.66 -33.92 -12.31
N ARG A 629 -12.74 -35.02 -11.54
CA ARG A 629 -13.97 -35.37 -10.80
C ARG A 629 -14.15 -34.56 -9.51
N ARG A 630 -13.09 -33.95 -8.98
CA ARG A 630 -13.09 -33.24 -7.68
C ARG A 630 -13.42 -31.76 -7.83
N GLN A 631 -14.63 -31.46 -8.31
CA GLN A 631 -15.10 -30.10 -8.66
C GLN A 631 -15.85 -29.38 -7.53
N ASN A 632 -15.82 -29.90 -6.30
CA ASN A 632 -16.27 -29.13 -5.14
C ASN A 632 -15.43 -27.86 -4.99
N LEU A 633 -15.99 -26.80 -4.38
CA LEU A 633 -15.37 -25.46 -4.33
C LEU A 633 -13.91 -25.45 -3.84
N ASN A 634 -13.59 -26.29 -2.86
CA ASN A 634 -12.25 -26.46 -2.29
C ASN A 634 -11.50 -27.68 -2.83
N GLY A 635 -11.99 -28.28 -3.91
CA GLY A 635 -11.40 -29.45 -4.56
C GLY A 635 -10.19 -29.10 -5.42
N THR A 636 -9.55 -30.15 -5.93
CA THR A 636 -8.40 -30.04 -6.81
C THR A 636 -8.76 -29.99 -8.29
N GLY A 637 -10.02 -30.13 -8.66
CA GLY A 637 -10.45 -30.06 -10.06
C GLY A 637 -10.11 -28.70 -10.68
N THR A 638 -9.78 -28.70 -11.97
CA THR A 638 -9.30 -27.49 -12.68
C THR A 638 -10.21 -26.28 -12.49
N ASP A 639 -11.52 -26.44 -12.64
CA ASP A 639 -12.47 -25.32 -12.48
C ASP A 639 -12.52 -24.82 -11.03
N ALA A 640 -12.47 -25.74 -10.05
CA ALA A 640 -12.42 -25.39 -8.64
C ALA A 640 -11.13 -24.62 -8.28
N VAL A 641 -9.98 -25.01 -8.84
CA VAL A 641 -8.71 -24.33 -8.59
C VAL A 641 -8.65 -22.98 -9.31
N LEU A 642 -9.15 -22.88 -10.54
CA LEU A 642 -9.29 -21.58 -11.24
C LEU A 642 -10.18 -20.62 -10.44
N GLN A 643 -11.25 -21.11 -9.84
CA GLN A 643 -12.10 -20.31 -8.95
C GLN A 643 -11.35 -19.86 -7.69
N GLN A 644 -10.55 -20.72 -7.07
CA GLN A 644 -9.70 -20.34 -5.93
C GLN A 644 -8.66 -19.27 -6.32
N ILE A 645 -8.01 -19.41 -7.48
CA ILE A 645 -7.05 -18.42 -8.00
C ILE A 645 -7.76 -17.08 -8.25
N LYS A 646 -8.93 -17.10 -8.90
CA LYS A 646 -9.73 -15.89 -9.16
C LYS A 646 -10.13 -15.18 -7.87
N GLU A 647 -10.59 -15.92 -6.88
CA GLU A 647 -10.96 -15.37 -5.58
C GLU A 647 -9.73 -14.78 -4.87
N GLY A 648 -8.60 -15.49 -4.89
CA GLY A 648 -7.33 -15.01 -4.37
C GLY A 648 -6.86 -13.71 -5.01
N LYS A 649 -6.84 -13.64 -6.35
CA LYS A 649 -6.50 -12.40 -7.08
C LYS A 649 -7.44 -11.25 -6.75
N THR A 650 -8.73 -11.53 -6.55
CA THR A 650 -9.72 -10.51 -6.12
C THR A 650 -9.38 -9.95 -4.75
N LEU A 651 -8.92 -10.78 -3.81
CA LEU A 651 -8.52 -10.37 -2.45
C LEU A 651 -7.23 -9.55 -2.42
N ILE A 652 -6.32 -9.74 -3.39
CA ILE A 652 -5.12 -8.91 -3.54
C ILE A 652 -5.44 -7.54 -4.13
N SER A 653 -6.41 -7.47 -5.05
CA SER A 653 -6.82 -6.22 -5.71
C SER A 653 -7.67 -5.27 -4.85
N ARG A 654 -7.98 -5.66 -3.61
CA ARG A 654 -8.71 -4.89 -2.61
C ARG A 654 -7.76 -4.45 -1.52
#